data_AF-A0A8T3V183-F1
#
_entry.id   AF-A0A8T3V183-F1
#
_cell.length_a   1.000
_cell.length_b   1.000
_cell.length_c   1.000
_cell.angle_alpha   90.00
_cell.angle_beta   90.00
_cell.angle_gamma   90.00
#
_symmetry.space_group_name_H-M   'P 1'
#
loop_
_entity.id
_entity.type
_entity.pdbx_description
1 polymer ?
#
loop_
_entity_poly.entity_id
_entity_poly.type
_entity_poly.pdbx_seq_one_letter_code
_entity_poly.pdbx_strand_id
1 'polypeptide(L)'
;MNKKILLILILLSIFTVSNVSAVNDSNISPDNLTIIETQVTEELDVNEPNTHYITPESNIQDTIDQAVEGDTIVLNGTFELKNTINIDKTLNIRGDGNGATIKPTETTFKDLRLFNIKNTASNVILSNLKLYGGKENYGAAILWEGNAGTLNNCEIIQNTAKESGTILLKGNNCKITDSTFKTNKAQIAGAILIEGDDCQIVNCSFNENSAYKYGGAILIESNNCLITECTFNNNFASQGGGAIVLKGKGNTISNSNFDQNYLRNYENGSDITGGGAIFSSCENTEIDNCNFKGNNALNLNGGAISLVGYGFIRNSSFKDNDALFGNAIYCNSSSTIISNYFAIKYNESKEDALNISEKTYERENIFNKTKISSSVDFTASMIFEYGASGSVQVIVDGGTVQKENIRVLNHKEAKITFSKSILTISGLGVGNYILRVTTTPDENHTAIDKDLNITVKKAVAVISASKLTVALKSSSIWSIKIINSKTNKPIPKMKLTLKVYTGKKYKTTTVTTNSKGVASYKTKSLGAGTHKIVVSGTHSGYKFNTLTSSIKVIKQTALKFKLQARTSDKNGAILSYIVSNKKTNNGINGVKIKFLIYTGKKYKTFVLKTKKIKGSTKIYNGAIGFATNEFSAGTHKVKILPYDLKYKGSATSSIVIKKSAAKGVKFFRSI
;
A
#
# COMPACT_ATOMS: atom_id res chain seq x y z
N MET A 1 14.35 47.97 13.67
CA MET A 1 15.37 48.81 13.01
C MET A 1 16.08 47.92 11.99
N ASN A 2 16.13 48.11 10.67
CA ASN A 2 15.72 49.12 9.68
C ASN A 2 15.30 48.31 8.44
N LYS A 3 14.10 48.45 7.84
CA LYS A 3 13.71 49.45 6.83
C LYS A 3 14.79 49.71 5.75
N LYS A 4 14.68 49.07 4.58
CA LYS A 4 14.29 49.69 3.28
C LYS A 4 14.85 48.95 2.05
N ILE A 5 13.92 48.66 1.13
CA ILE A 5 14.02 48.72 -0.35
C ILE A 5 14.81 47.58 -1.03
N LEU A 6 14.06 46.58 -1.51
CA LEU A 6 14.44 45.75 -2.64
C LEU A 6 13.55 46.19 -3.82
N LEU A 7 14.06 47.14 -4.61
CA LEU A 7 13.49 47.49 -5.90
C LEU A 7 14.20 46.62 -6.93
N ILE A 8 13.46 45.68 -7.51
CA ILE A 8 13.87 44.85 -8.63
C ILE A 8 13.76 45.72 -9.88
N LEU A 9 14.89 45.94 -10.55
CA LEU A 9 14.95 46.41 -11.93
C LEU A 9 15.75 45.37 -12.70
N ILE A 10 15.01 44.47 -13.36
CA ILE A 10 15.51 43.61 -14.43
C ILE A 10 15.45 44.45 -15.69
N LEU A 11 16.60 44.71 -16.32
CA LEU A 11 16.64 45.09 -17.73
C LEU A 11 17.65 44.22 -18.47
N LEU A 12 17.10 43.57 -19.50
CA LEU A 12 17.67 43.07 -20.74
C LEU A 12 18.81 42.05 -20.72
N SER A 13 18.41 40.84 -21.11
CA SER A 13 19.12 39.92 -21.98
C SER A 13 19.71 40.60 -23.22
N ILE A 14 21.02 40.41 -23.45
CA ILE A 14 21.68 39.90 -24.67
C ILE A 14 23.18 40.13 -24.46
N PHE A 15 23.98 39.06 -24.54
CA PHE A 15 25.23 39.00 -25.32
C PHE A 15 25.90 37.65 -25.06
N THR A 16 25.79 36.76 -26.04
CA THR A 16 26.88 35.82 -26.32
C THR A 16 27.68 36.39 -27.48
N VAL A 17 29.01 36.30 -27.36
CA VAL A 17 30.04 36.11 -28.38
C VAL A 17 31.29 36.95 -28.07
N SER A 18 32.42 36.26 -28.18
CA SER A 18 33.81 36.72 -28.37
C SER A 18 34.61 37.29 -27.19
N ASN A 19 35.45 36.41 -26.62
CA ASN A 19 36.86 36.73 -26.38
C ASN A 19 37.49 37.30 -27.67
N VAL A 20 38.28 38.37 -27.58
CA VAL A 20 39.63 38.50 -28.18
C VAL A 20 40.26 39.87 -27.87
N SER A 21 41.49 39.78 -27.38
CA SER A 21 42.66 40.69 -27.40
C SER A 21 42.62 42.12 -26.84
N ALA A 22 43.54 42.29 -25.90
CA ALA A 22 44.16 43.51 -25.39
C ALA A 22 44.57 44.55 -26.44
N VAL A 23 44.43 45.83 -26.03
CA VAL A 23 45.40 46.90 -26.30
C VAL A 23 45.53 47.75 -25.04
N ASN A 24 46.76 47.85 -24.53
CA ASN A 24 47.18 48.86 -23.56
C ASN A 24 47.27 50.20 -24.28
N ASP A 25 46.63 51.25 -23.76
CA ASP A 25 47.28 52.56 -23.79
C ASP A 25 46.92 53.41 -22.58
N SER A 26 47.94 54.12 -22.12
CA SER A 26 48.00 54.94 -20.92
C SER A 26 47.83 56.42 -21.28
N ASN A 27 47.17 57.15 -20.37
CA ASN A 27 46.94 58.61 -20.35
C ASN A 27 45.67 59.10 -21.09
N ILE A 28 44.66 59.52 -20.32
CA ILE A 28 44.01 60.85 -20.40
C ILE A 28 43.20 61.07 -19.10
N SER A 29 43.35 62.28 -18.55
CA SER A 29 42.76 62.83 -17.31
C SER A 29 41.23 62.94 -17.37
N PRO A 30 40.48 62.83 -16.25
CA PRO A 30 39.04 62.93 -16.25
C PRO A 30 38.59 64.39 -16.15
N ASP A 31 38.81 65.20 -17.18
CA ASP A 31 38.17 66.51 -17.29
C ASP A 31 37.90 66.81 -18.77
N ASN A 32 36.61 66.99 -19.08
CA ASN A 32 36.00 67.22 -20.39
C ASN A 32 35.78 66.00 -21.30
N LEU A 33 34.62 65.36 -21.11
CA LEU A 33 33.86 64.77 -22.22
C LEU A 33 32.37 65.04 -22.00
N THR A 34 31.86 65.94 -22.82
CA THR A 34 30.44 66.22 -23.07
C THR A 34 29.74 64.91 -23.42
N ILE A 35 28.82 64.47 -22.56
CA ILE A 35 27.90 63.37 -22.90
C ILE A 35 26.91 63.95 -23.89
N ILE A 36 27.08 63.59 -25.16
CA ILE A 36 26.00 63.61 -26.14
C ILE A 36 25.06 62.47 -25.71
N GLU A 37 23.94 62.81 -25.07
CA GLU A 37 22.83 61.88 -24.89
C GLU A 37 22.23 61.58 -26.28
N THR A 38 22.79 60.60 -26.98
CA THR A 38 22.03 59.87 -27.99
C THR A 38 20.96 59.09 -27.24
N GLN A 39 19.74 59.64 -27.22
CA GLN A 39 18.54 58.86 -26.94
C GLN A 39 18.48 57.72 -27.95
N VAL A 40 18.82 56.50 -27.51
CA VAL A 40 18.30 55.30 -28.15
C VAL A 40 16.90 55.13 -27.58
N THR A 41 15.92 55.73 -28.24
CA THR A 41 14.55 55.26 -28.15
C THR A 41 14.54 53.89 -28.82
N GLU A 42 14.54 52.80 -28.04
CA GLU A 42 13.90 51.58 -28.52
C GLU A 42 12.44 51.97 -28.78
N GLU A 43 12.09 52.22 -30.04
CA GLU A 43 10.71 52.22 -30.47
C GLU A 43 10.19 50.81 -30.20
N LEU A 44 9.55 50.62 -29.02
CA LEU A 44 8.66 49.50 -28.78
C LEU A 44 7.71 49.45 -29.97
N ASP A 45 7.71 48.33 -30.70
CA ASP A 45 6.69 48.10 -31.73
C ASP A 45 5.34 48.15 -31.01
N VAL A 46 4.64 49.26 -31.18
CA VAL A 46 3.36 49.57 -30.52
C VAL A 46 2.26 48.58 -30.91
N ASN A 47 2.53 47.61 -31.79
CA ASN A 47 1.58 46.60 -32.22
C ASN A 47 1.82 45.19 -31.62
N GLU A 48 2.89 44.97 -30.84
CA GLU A 48 3.06 43.67 -30.13
C GLU A 48 2.38 43.68 -28.75
N PRO A 49 1.71 42.57 -28.34
CA PRO A 49 1.07 42.47 -27.04
C PRO A 49 2.02 42.68 -25.86
N ASN A 50 1.72 43.67 -25.03
CA ASN A 50 2.49 44.07 -23.86
C ASN A 50 1.81 43.67 -22.54
N THR A 51 2.55 43.75 -21.43
CA THR A 51 2.01 43.50 -20.07
C THR A 51 2.03 44.77 -19.22
N HIS A 52 0.86 45.18 -18.73
CA HIS A 52 0.65 46.33 -17.86
C HIS A 52 0.40 45.87 -16.43
N TYR A 53 1.18 46.37 -15.46
CA TYR A 53 0.98 46.06 -14.04
C TYR A 53 0.39 47.26 -13.32
N ILE A 54 -0.79 47.10 -12.72
CA ILE A 54 -1.48 48.20 -12.04
C ILE A 54 -1.91 47.84 -10.60
N THR A 55 -1.90 48.86 -9.75
CA THR A 55 -2.26 48.81 -8.32
C THR A 55 -3.60 49.53 -8.08
N PRO A 56 -4.23 49.42 -6.90
CA PRO A 56 -5.57 49.96 -6.63
C PRO A 56 -5.72 51.49 -6.79
N GLU A 57 -4.62 52.23 -6.76
CA GLU A 57 -4.59 53.67 -7.02
C GLU A 57 -4.79 54.01 -8.51
N SER A 58 -4.61 53.03 -9.39
CA SER A 58 -4.78 53.16 -10.84
C SER A 58 -6.22 52.93 -11.26
N ASN A 59 -6.65 53.60 -12.33
CA ASN A 59 -7.93 53.32 -12.97
C ASN A 59 -7.76 52.22 -14.02
N ILE A 60 -8.48 51.11 -13.85
CA ILE A 60 -8.44 49.98 -14.79
C ILE A 60 -8.90 50.40 -16.19
N GLN A 61 -9.93 51.25 -16.30
CA GLN A 61 -10.45 51.67 -17.61
C GLN A 61 -9.41 52.47 -18.40
N ASP A 62 -8.71 53.40 -17.75
CA ASP A 62 -7.69 54.22 -18.43
C ASP A 62 -6.56 53.34 -19.00
N THR A 63 -6.23 52.23 -18.31
CA THR A 63 -5.26 51.25 -18.79
C THR A 63 -5.78 50.47 -19.99
N ILE A 64 -7.06 50.07 -19.98
CA ILE A 64 -7.72 49.40 -21.12
C ILE A 64 -7.80 50.30 -22.34
N ASP A 65 -8.08 51.59 -22.13
CA ASP A 65 -8.21 52.57 -23.21
C ASP A 65 -6.87 52.77 -23.92
N GLN A 66 -5.76 52.75 -23.17
CA GLN A 66 -4.39 52.85 -23.68
C GLN A 66 -3.82 51.54 -24.23
N ALA A 67 -4.32 50.40 -23.76
CA ALA A 67 -3.86 49.08 -24.17
C ALA A 67 -4.15 48.80 -25.65
N VAL A 68 -3.23 48.10 -26.30
CA VAL A 68 -3.39 47.58 -27.65
C VAL A 68 -3.99 46.18 -27.62
N GLU A 69 -4.49 45.72 -28.76
CA GLU A 69 -5.18 44.43 -28.84
C GLU A 69 -4.23 43.28 -28.52
N GLY A 70 -4.66 42.38 -27.62
CA GLY A 70 -3.88 41.26 -27.12
C GLY A 70 -3.12 41.53 -25.82
N ASP A 71 -3.05 42.79 -25.37
CA ASP A 71 -2.35 43.17 -24.15
C ASP A 71 -2.83 42.39 -22.91
N THR A 72 -1.90 42.22 -21.97
CA THR A 72 -2.18 41.65 -20.65
C THR A 72 -2.18 42.73 -19.58
N ILE A 73 -3.27 42.85 -18.81
CA ILE A 73 -3.38 43.76 -17.67
C ILE A 73 -3.36 42.92 -16.39
N VAL A 74 -2.35 43.15 -15.55
CA VAL A 74 -2.12 42.45 -14.29
C VAL A 74 -2.54 43.36 -13.14
N LEU A 75 -3.55 42.90 -12.40
CA LEU A 75 -4.16 43.62 -11.28
C LEU A 75 -3.59 43.11 -9.96
N ASN A 76 -3.06 43.99 -9.11
CA ASN A 76 -2.60 43.62 -7.76
C ASN A 76 -3.42 44.35 -6.70
N GLY A 77 -4.14 43.61 -5.85
CA GLY A 77 -4.89 44.16 -4.73
C GLY A 77 -6.40 44.25 -4.96
N THR A 78 -7.05 45.20 -4.27
CA THR A 78 -8.51 45.39 -4.26
C THR A 78 -8.88 46.69 -4.96
N PHE A 79 -9.62 46.61 -6.06
CA PHE A 79 -10.08 47.72 -6.86
C PHE A 79 -11.54 48.04 -6.55
N GLU A 80 -11.79 49.24 -6.04
CA GLU A 80 -13.15 49.73 -5.79
C GLU A 80 -13.66 50.53 -6.98
N LEU A 81 -14.68 50.01 -7.65
CA LEU A 81 -15.22 50.56 -8.88
C LEU A 81 -16.29 51.62 -8.60
N LYS A 82 -16.16 52.75 -9.29
CA LYS A 82 -17.20 53.78 -9.41
C LYS A 82 -18.02 53.64 -10.69
N ASN A 83 -17.44 53.01 -11.71
CA ASN A 83 -18.03 52.80 -13.04
C ASN A 83 -17.74 51.37 -13.52
N THR A 84 -18.56 50.87 -14.45
CA THR A 84 -18.35 49.57 -15.10
C THR A 84 -17.07 49.60 -15.94
N ILE A 85 -16.30 48.52 -15.88
CA ILE A 85 -15.14 48.30 -16.74
C ILE A 85 -15.64 47.81 -18.10
N ASN A 86 -15.37 48.56 -19.17
CA ASN A 86 -15.76 48.22 -20.53
C ASN A 86 -14.55 47.67 -21.30
N ILE A 87 -14.71 46.50 -21.90
CA ILE A 87 -13.70 45.84 -22.75
C ILE A 87 -14.29 45.71 -24.14
N ASP A 88 -13.65 46.30 -25.14
CA ASP A 88 -14.13 46.34 -26.53
C ASP A 88 -13.12 45.86 -27.58
N LYS A 89 -11.99 45.33 -27.11
CA LYS A 89 -10.91 44.71 -27.88
C LYS A 89 -10.43 43.44 -27.17
N THR A 90 -9.74 42.56 -27.88
CA THR A 90 -9.14 41.35 -27.27
C THR A 90 -8.14 41.76 -26.18
N LEU A 91 -8.30 41.28 -24.95
CA LEU A 91 -7.42 41.56 -23.81
C LEU A 91 -7.33 40.39 -22.84
N ASN A 92 -6.23 40.30 -22.11
CA ASN A 92 -6.02 39.37 -21.01
C ASN A 92 -5.96 40.12 -19.67
N ILE A 93 -7.00 40.07 -18.85
CA ILE A 93 -6.99 40.69 -17.52
C ILE A 93 -6.82 39.61 -16.46
N ARG A 94 -5.76 39.70 -15.65
CA ARG A 94 -5.50 38.74 -14.59
C ARG A 94 -5.15 39.35 -13.24
N GLY A 95 -5.57 38.70 -12.16
CA GLY A 95 -5.08 39.02 -10.83
C GLY A 95 -3.67 38.49 -10.57
N ASP A 96 -2.88 39.24 -9.82
CA ASP A 96 -1.56 38.85 -9.35
C ASP A 96 -1.63 38.02 -8.05
N GLY A 97 -0.64 37.16 -7.82
CA GLY A 97 -0.55 36.34 -6.61
C GLY A 97 -1.85 35.59 -6.27
N ASN A 98 -2.45 35.91 -5.11
CA ASN A 98 -3.69 35.31 -4.59
C ASN A 98 -4.98 35.81 -5.27
N GLY A 99 -4.85 36.54 -6.37
CA GLY A 99 -5.94 37.10 -7.15
C GLY A 99 -6.29 38.54 -6.76
N ALA A 100 -6.86 39.28 -7.72
CA ALA A 100 -7.29 40.66 -7.53
C ALA A 100 -8.77 40.72 -7.19
N THR A 101 -9.14 41.55 -6.21
CA THR A 101 -10.55 41.77 -5.84
C THR A 101 -11.11 42.97 -6.56
N ILE A 102 -12.29 42.83 -7.18
CA ILE A 102 -12.99 43.88 -7.90
C ILE A 102 -14.40 43.97 -7.33
N LYS A 103 -14.74 45.13 -6.78
CA LYS A 103 -16.03 45.37 -6.12
C LYS A 103 -16.50 46.82 -6.31
N PRO A 104 -17.79 47.14 -6.19
CA PRO A 104 -18.25 48.53 -6.15
C PRO A 104 -17.75 49.26 -4.90
N THR A 105 -17.63 50.59 -4.96
CA THR A 105 -17.37 51.43 -3.78
C THR A 105 -18.56 51.43 -2.81
N GLU A 106 -18.31 51.33 -1.50
CA GLU A 106 -19.36 51.24 -0.47
C GLU A 106 -20.24 52.50 -0.33
N THR A 107 -19.75 53.64 -0.82
CA THR A 107 -20.43 54.94 -0.67
C THR A 107 -21.59 55.17 -1.64
N THR A 108 -21.84 54.24 -2.55
CA THR A 108 -22.93 54.34 -3.53
C THR A 108 -23.72 53.04 -3.55
N PHE A 109 -24.97 53.09 -3.07
CA PHE A 109 -26.02 52.10 -3.32
C PHE A 109 -26.44 52.05 -4.82
N LYS A 110 -25.51 52.33 -5.73
CA LYS A 110 -25.77 52.34 -7.15
C LYS A 110 -25.68 50.91 -7.64
N ASP A 111 -26.71 50.48 -8.34
CA ASP A 111 -26.64 49.28 -9.14
C ASP A 111 -25.47 49.48 -10.15
N LEU A 112 -24.41 48.69 -9.98
CA LEU A 112 -23.19 48.73 -10.77
C LEU A 112 -22.86 47.32 -11.27
N ARG A 113 -22.71 47.20 -12.60
CA ARG A 113 -22.06 46.07 -13.26
C ARG A 113 -20.54 46.19 -13.16
N LEU A 114 -19.83 45.11 -12.85
CA LEU A 114 -18.36 45.14 -12.75
C LEU A 114 -17.69 45.17 -14.13
N PHE A 115 -18.01 44.22 -15.00
CA PHE A 115 -17.46 44.10 -16.35
C PHE A 115 -18.54 44.11 -17.43
N ASN A 116 -18.25 44.80 -18.53
CA ASN A 116 -19.01 44.78 -19.77
C ASN A 116 -18.06 44.45 -20.93
N ILE A 117 -18.14 43.23 -21.45
CA ILE A 117 -17.32 42.75 -22.56
C ILE A 117 -18.17 42.82 -23.81
N LYS A 118 -17.86 43.77 -24.69
CA LYS A 118 -18.65 44.04 -25.90
C LYS A 118 -18.48 42.93 -26.92
N ASN A 119 -19.43 42.82 -27.85
CA ASN A 119 -19.39 41.86 -28.96
C ASN A 119 -18.17 42.01 -29.88
N THR A 120 -17.52 43.18 -29.90
CA THR A 120 -16.27 43.44 -30.64
C THR A 120 -15.05 42.80 -29.98
N ALA A 121 -15.12 42.42 -28.69
CA ALA A 121 -14.00 41.91 -27.91
C ALA A 121 -14.01 40.37 -27.88
N SER A 122 -13.56 39.73 -28.96
CA SER A 122 -13.40 38.27 -28.99
C SER A 122 -12.15 37.83 -28.21
N ASN A 123 -12.06 36.55 -27.82
CA ASN A 123 -10.89 35.96 -27.17
C ASN A 123 -10.41 36.65 -25.88
N VAL A 124 -11.28 37.42 -25.21
CA VAL A 124 -10.96 38.06 -23.93
C VAL A 124 -10.73 36.98 -22.86
N ILE A 125 -9.66 37.11 -22.09
CA ILE A 125 -9.37 36.23 -20.95
C ILE A 125 -9.47 37.03 -19.65
N LEU A 126 -10.35 36.60 -18.76
CA LEU A 126 -10.39 37.05 -17.37
C LEU A 126 -9.91 35.93 -16.46
N SER A 127 -8.87 36.16 -15.65
CA SER A 127 -8.34 35.10 -14.79
C SER A 127 -7.84 35.53 -13.41
N ASN A 128 -7.93 34.63 -12.42
CA ASN A 128 -7.45 34.91 -11.06
C ASN A 128 -8.11 36.17 -10.44
N LEU A 129 -9.40 36.40 -10.70
CA LEU A 129 -10.16 37.56 -10.23
C LEU A 129 -11.21 37.16 -9.20
N LYS A 130 -11.45 38.03 -8.23
CA LYS A 130 -12.54 37.92 -7.25
C LYS A 130 -13.55 39.04 -7.51
N LEU A 131 -14.66 38.68 -8.13
CA LEU A 131 -15.72 39.59 -8.55
C LEU A 131 -16.84 39.59 -7.51
N TYR A 132 -16.93 40.70 -6.76
CA TYR A 132 -17.74 40.76 -5.55
C TYR A 132 -18.76 41.90 -5.58
N GLY A 133 -20.01 41.60 -5.23
CA GLY A 133 -21.01 42.62 -4.89
C GLY A 133 -21.56 43.44 -6.07
N GLY A 134 -21.31 43.03 -7.31
CA GLY A 134 -21.93 43.64 -8.49
C GLY A 134 -23.45 43.52 -8.42
N LYS A 135 -24.17 44.57 -8.81
CA LYS A 135 -25.63 44.64 -8.74
C LYS A 135 -26.20 45.35 -9.94
N GLU A 136 -26.95 44.68 -10.80
CA GLU A 136 -27.52 45.31 -12.00
C GLU A 136 -28.74 44.51 -12.49
N ASN A 137 -29.50 44.98 -13.47
CA ASN A 137 -30.60 44.20 -14.05
C ASN A 137 -30.06 42.97 -14.79
N TYR A 138 -29.04 43.18 -15.65
CA TYR A 138 -28.46 42.13 -16.48
C TYR A 138 -26.96 41.98 -16.24
N GLY A 139 -26.45 40.76 -16.07
CA GLY A 139 -25.02 40.49 -15.95
C GLY A 139 -24.35 41.34 -14.87
N ALA A 140 -24.84 41.27 -13.63
CA ALA A 140 -24.39 42.13 -12.51
C ALA A 140 -22.89 42.06 -12.21
N ALA A 141 -22.29 40.88 -12.30
CA ALA A 141 -20.83 40.74 -12.31
C ALA A 141 -20.29 41.02 -13.71
N ILE A 142 -20.82 40.32 -14.73
CA ILE A 142 -20.32 40.39 -16.10
C ILE A 142 -21.49 40.34 -17.09
N LEU A 143 -21.55 41.32 -17.99
CA LEU A 143 -22.24 41.18 -19.28
C LEU A 143 -21.19 40.83 -20.33
N TRP A 144 -21.31 39.65 -20.94
CA TRP A 144 -20.31 39.11 -21.85
C TRP A 144 -20.90 38.82 -23.23
N GLU A 145 -20.64 39.69 -24.20
CA GLU A 145 -21.14 39.59 -25.57
C GLU A 145 -20.05 39.15 -26.57
N GLY A 146 -18.78 39.25 -26.22
CA GLY A 146 -17.65 38.83 -27.07
C GLY A 146 -17.51 37.31 -27.19
N ASN A 147 -17.20 36.81 -28.38
CA ASN A 147 -17.06 35.38 -28.66
C ASN A 147 -15.72 34.81 -28.17
N ALA A 148 -15.65 33.49 -28.01
CA ALA A 148 -14.44 32.73 -27.64
C ALA A 148 -13.74 33.24 -26.35
N GLY A 149 -14.51 33.86 -25.46
CA GLY A 149 -14.03 34.38 -24.19
C GLY A 149 -13.67 33.29 -23.19
N THR A 150 -12.75 33.56 -22.28
CA THR A 150 -12.37 32.63 -21.21
C THR A 150 -12.44 33.30 -19.83
N LEU A 151 -13.18 32.71 -18.90
CA LEU A 151 -13.18 33.05 -17.47
C LEU A 151 -12.53 31.90 -16.71
N ASN A 152 -11.32 32.10 -16.19
CA ASN A 152 -10.51 31.03 -15.63
C ASN A 152 -10.02 31.31 -14.21
N ASN A 153 -10.18 30.35 -13.29
CA ASN A 153 -9.69 30.49 -11.92
C ASN A 153 -10.20 31.78 -11.24
N CYS A 154 -11.50 32.05 -11.35
CA CYS A 154 -12.13 33.24 -10.78
C CYS A 154 -13.12 32.89 -9.66
N GLU A 155 -13.32 33.82 -8.73
CA GLU A 155 -14.34 33.74 -7.68
C GLU A 155 -15.42 34.79 -7.96
N ILE A 156 -16.67 34.36 -8.16
CA ILE A 156 -17.82 35.23 -8.43
C ILE A 156 -18.75 35.12 -7.22
N ILE A 157 -18.75 36.14 -6.38
CA ILE A 157 -19.27 36.06 -5.01
C ILE A 157 -20.28 37.18 -4.74
N GLN A 158 -21.45 36.83 -4.20
CA GLN A 158 -22.44 37.79 -3.68
C GLN A 158 -22.87 38.86 -4.70
N ASN A 159 -22.88 38.52 -5.99
CA ASN A 159 -23.43 39.39 -7.01
C ASN A 159 -24.96 39.24 -7.06
N THR A 160 -25.68 40.30 -7.43
CA THR A 160 -27.15 40.30 -7.46
C THR A 160 -27.67 40.86 -8.79
N ALA A 161 -28.26 40.02 -9.64
CA ALA A 161 -28.93 40.48 -10.86
C ALA A 161 -30.45 40.61 -10.67
N LYS A 162 -31.07 41.71 -11.09
CA LYS A 162 -32.53 41.88 -10.92
C LYS A 162 -33.36 41.10 -11.93
N GLU A 163 -32.81 40.79 -13.11
CA GLU A 163 -33.55 40.16 -14.20
C GLU A 163 -32.87 38.88 -14.72
N SER A 164 -31.62 38.90 -15.19
CA SER A 164 -30.96 37.73 -15.82
C SER A 164 -30.22 36.83 -14.82
N GLY A 165 -29.01 36.34 -15.16
CA GLY A 165 -27.99 35.92 -14.21
C GLY A 165 -26.95 36.97 -13.89
N THR A 166 -26.13 36.72 -12.86
CA THR A 166 -25.04 37.63 -12.46
C THR A 166 -23.91 37.65 -13.47
N ILE A 167 -23.73 36.57 -14.22
CA ILE A 167 -23.12 36.58 -15.53
C ILE A 167 -24.21 36.39 -16.58
N LEU A 168 -24.24 37.28 -17.58
CA LEU A 168 -25.00 37.09 -18.80
C LEU A 168 -24.01 36.85 -19.95
N LEU A 169 -23.95 35.62 -20.44
CA LEU A 169 -23.01 35.15 -21.45
C LEU A 169 -23.71 34.97 -22.80
N LYS A 170 -23.58 35.96 -23.68
CA LYS A 170 -24.13 35.96 -25.05
C LYS A 170 -23.13 35.57 -26.12
N GLY A 171 -21.84 35.63 -25.82
CA GLY A 171 -20.78 35.24 -26.75
C GLY A 171 -20.74 33.72 -26.96
N ASN A 172 -20.58 33.28 -28.20
CA ASN A 172 -20.45 31.87 -28.57
C ASN A 172 -19.05 31.33 -28.23
N ASN A 173 -18.91 30.01 -28.10
CA ASN A 173 -17.63 29.31 -27.89
C ASN A 173 -16.86 29.77 -26.64
N CYS A 174 -17.54 30.34 -25.65
CA CYS A 174 -16.90 30.81 -24.43
C CYS A 174 -16.63 29.67 -23.46
N LYS A 175 -15.58 29.82 -22.63
CA LYS A 175 -15.15 28.83 -21.64
C LYS A 175 -15.14 29.43 -20.25
N ILE A 176 -15.72 28.72 -19.30
CA ILE A 176 -15.65 29.04 -17.87
C ILE A 176 -14.99 27.86 -17.18
N THR A 177 -13.80 28.06 -16.63
CA THR A 177 -12.96 26.98 -16.10
C THR A 177 -12.45 27.29 -14.71
N ASP A 178 -12.29 26.26 -13.89
CA ASP A 178 -11.60 26.31 -12.58
C ASP A 178 -12.15 27.40 -11.63
N SER A 179 -13.41 27.78 -11.81
CA SER A 179 -14.00 28.96 -11.16
C SER A 179 -15.05 28.61 -10.11
N THR A 180 -15.18 29.47 -9.10
CA THR A 180 -16.15 29.31 -8.01
C THR A 180 -17.22 30.38 -8.06
N PHE A 181 -18.48 29.97 -8.03
CA PHE A 181 -19.67 30.82 -7.96
C PHE A 181 -20.35 30.60 -6.63
N LYS A 182 -20.38 31.62 -5.77
CA LYS A 182 -20.90 31.47 -4.41
C LYS A 182 -21.90 32.56 -4.05
N THR A 183 -23.05 32.16 -3.52
CA THR A 183 -24.06 33.07 -2.96
C THR A 183 -24.50 34.17 -3.94
N ASN A 184 -24.46 33.89 -5.24
CA ASN A 184 -24.99 34.79 -6.24
C ASN A 184 -26.52 34.67 -6.28
N LYS A 185 -27.18 35.79 -6.54
CA LYS A 185 -28.63 35.86 -6.57
C LYS A 185 -29.10 36.49 -7.86
N ALA A 186 -30.13 35.91 -8.47
CA ALA A 186 -30.78 36.56 -9.57
C ALA A 186 -32.27 36.27 -9.69
N GLN A 187 -32.95 36.92 -10.63
CA GLN A 187 -34.34 36.57 -10.93
C GLN A 187 -34.44 35.36 -11.86
N ILE A 188 -33.60 35.24 -12.90
CA ILE A 188 -33.72 34.17 -13.91
C ILE A 188 -32.67 33.07 -13.77
N ALA A 189 -31.43 33.36 -13.37
CA ALA A 189 -30.39 32.33 -13.21
C ALA A 189 -29.40 32.75 -12.11
N GLY A 190 -29.30 32.01 -11.00
CA GLY A 190 -28.68 32.57 -9.80
C GLY A 190 -27.22 33.00 -9.97
N ALA A 191 -26.47 32.32 -10.85
CA ALA A 191 -25.12 32.70 -11.24
C ALA A 191 -25.02 33.04 -12.74
N ILE A 192 -25.27 32.10 -13.65
CA ILE A 192 -24.96 32.26 -15.08
C ILE A 192 -26.20 32.04 -15.93
N LEU A 193 -26.53 33.02 -16.78
CA LEU A 193 -27.41 32.82 -17.93
C LEU A 193 -26.54 32.74 -19.20
N ILE A 194 -26.67 31.65 -19.96
CA ILE A 194 -25.97 31.42 -21.22
C ILE A 194 -26.96 31.53 -22.38
N GLU A 195 -26.71 32.48 -23.27
CA GLU A 195 -27.41 32.70 -24.54
C GLU A 195 -26.51 32.39 -25.75
N GLY A 196 -25.19 32.27 -25.56
CA GLY A 196 -24.23 31.89 -26.60
C GLY A 196 -24.08 30.38 -26.80
N ASP A 197 -24.01 29.93 -28.04
CA ASP A 197 -23.85 28.52 -28.43
C ASP A 197 -22.43 28.00 -28.17
N ASP A 198 -22.29 26.67 -28.08
CA ASP A 198 -21.02 25.94 -27.97
C ASP A 198 -20.14 26.34 -26.75
N CYS A 199 -20.78 26.85 -25.69
CA CYS A 199 -20.06 27.27 -24.48
C CYS A 199 -19.72 26.08 -23.57
N GLN A 200 -18.63 26.19 -22.81
CA GLN A 200 -18.14 25.14 -21.92
C GLN A 200 -17.98 25.63 -20.49
N ILE A 201 -18.45 24.86 -19.52
CA ILE A 201 -18.23 25.05 -18.09
C ILE A 201 -17.53 23.81 -17.56
N VAL A 202 -16.28 23.97 -17.10
CA VAL A 202 -15.40 22.85 -16.76
C VAL A 202 -14.76 23.06 -15.40
N ASN A 203 -14.79 22.03 -14.55
CA ASN A 203 -14.14 22.07 -13.24
C ASN A 203 -14.55 23.28 -12.37
N CYS A 204 -15.84 23.62 -12.39
CA CYS A 204 -16.40 24.76 -11.64
C CYS A 204 -17.19 24.31 -10.42
N SER A 205 -17.26 25.19 -9.42
CA SER A 205 -18.03 24.97 -8.20
C SER A 205 -19.12 26.02 -8.03
N PHE A 206 -20.38 25.60 -7.94
CA PHE A 206 -21.56 26.44 -7.73
C PHE A 206 -22.16 26.15 -6.37
N ASN A 207 -22.02 27.08 -5.44
CA ASN A 207 -22.42 26.90 -4.05
C ASN A 207 -23.42 27.97 -3.61
N GLU A 208 -24.57 27.54 -3.10
CA GLU A 208 -25.56 28.42 -2.46
C GLU A 208 -26.03 29.57 -3.37
N ASN A 209 -26.02 29.36 -4.70
CA ASN A 209 -26.58 30.34 -5.62
C ASN A 209 -28.11 30.20 -5.65
N SER A 210 -28.80 31.31 -5.87
CA SER A 210 -30.27 31.35 -5.80
C SER A 210 -30.91 32.13 -6.93
N ALA A 211 -31.99 31.58 -7.47
CA ALA A 211 -32.82 32.23 -8.47
C ALA A 211 -34.28 32.29 -8.04
N TYR A 212 -34.97 33.37 -8.38
CA TYR A 212 -36.41 33.45 -8.14
C TYR A 212 -37.19 32.55 -9.12
N LYS A 213 -36.86 32.60 -10.41
CA LYS A 213 -37.51 31.82 -11.46
C LYS A 213 -36.70 30.56 -11.74
N TYR A 214 -35.78 30.60 -12.70
CA TYR A 214 -35.16 29.40 -13.27
C TYR A 214 -33.75 29.15 -12.73
N GLY A 215 -33.25 27.92 -12.78
CA GLY A 215 -31.83 27.58 -12.63
C GLY A 215 -31.12 28.25 -11.45
N GLY A 216 -31.13 27.62 -10.27
CA GLY A 216 -30.55 28.23 -9.06
C GLY A 216 -29.07 28.62 -9.20
N ALA A 217 -28.35 27.95 -10.09
CA ALA A 217 -27.02 28.34 -10.52
C ALA A 217 -27.00 28.76 -12.00
N ILE A 218 -27.46 27.90 -12.91
CA ILE A 218 -27.25 28.07 -14.35
C ILE A 218 -28.58 27.94 -15.11
N LEU A 219 -28.80 28.83 -16.08
CA LEU A 219 -29.77 28.65 -17.15
C LEU A 219 -29.03 28.66 -18.49
N ILE A 220 -29.29 27.66 -19.32
CA ILE A 220 -28.78 27.57 -20.70
C ILE A 220 -29.95 27.69 -21.67
N GLU A 221 -30.01 28.79 -22.42
CA GLU A 221 -30.95 29.01 -23.51
C GLU A 221 -30.34 28.74 -24.89
N SER A 222 -29.06 28.39 -24.93
CA SER A 222 -28.28 28.09 -26.14
C SER A 222 -28.05 26.59 -26.38
N ASN A 223 -27.47 26.27 -27.53
CA ASN A 223 -27.25 24.92 -28.02
C ASN A 223 -25.82 24.43 -27.77
N ASN A 224 -25.66 23.10 -27.74
CA ASN A 224 -24.38 22.38 -27.72
C ASN A 224 -23.41 22.79 -26.60
N CYS A 225 -23.93 23.29 -25.48
CA CYS A 225 -23.11 23.62 -24.33
C CYS A 225 -22.71 22.37 -23.55
N LEU A 226 -21.51 22.40 -22.99
CA LEU A 226 -20.94 21.34 -22.17
C LEU A 226 -20.76 21.81 -20.73
N ILE A 227 -21.33 21.08 -19.77
CA ILE A 227 -21.01 21.18 -18.36
C ILE A 227 -20.31 19.90 -17.94
N THR A 228 -19.07 19.98 -17.46
CA THR A 228 -18.34 18.78 -17.04
C THR A 228 -17.44 19.01 -15.84
N GLU A 229 -17.24 17.96 -15.04
CA GLU A 229 -16.38 18.00 -13.84
C GLU A 229 -16.80 19.07 -12.82
N CYS A 230 -18.08 19.45 -12.82
CA CYS A 230 -18.59 20.52 -11.99
C CYS A 230 -19.25 20.01 -10.71
N THR A 231 -19.31 20.87 -9.70
CA THR A 231 -20.00 20.60 -8.44
C THR A 231 -21.08 21.65 -8.19
N PHE A 232 -22.31 21.20 -7.92
CA PHE A 232 -23.45 22.03 -7.58
C PHE A 232 -23.94 21.66 -6.18
N ASN A 233 -23.73 22.56 -5.22
CA ASN A 233 -24.10 22.35 -3.83
C ASN A 233 -25.09 23.40 -3.35
N ASN A 234 -26.21 22.95 -2.76
CA ASN A 234 -27.19 23.82 -2.11
C ASN A 234 -27.69 24.98 -2.99
N ASN A 235 -27.75 24.79 -4.31
CA ASN A 235 -28.33 25.81 -5.19
C ASN A 235 -29.86 25.74 -5.15
N PHE A 236 -30.48 26.90 -5.34
CA PHE A 236 -31.91 27.08 -5.11
C PHE A 236 -32.62 27.79 -6.27
N ALA A 237 -33.74 27.25 -6.74
CA ALA A 237 -34.68 27.98 -7.58
C ALA A 237 -36.12 27.83 -7.07
N SER A 238 -37.00 28.78 -7.44
CA SER A 238 -38.44 28.61 -7.18
C SER A 238 -39.22 27.99 -8.35
N GLN A 239 -38.64 27.96 -9.56
CA GLN A 239 -39.23 27.35 -10.76
C GLN A 239 -38.17 26.60 -11.60
N GLY A 240 -38.56 25.58 -12.36
CA GLY A 240 -37.63 24.82 -13.21
C GLY A 240 -36.62 23.97 -12.43
N GLY A 241 -35.32 24.22 -12.54
CA GLY A 241 -34.28 23.39 -11.96
C GLY A 241 -33.61 24.03 -10.75
N GLY A 242 -33.50 23.31 -9.63
CA GLY A 242 -32.89 23.84 -8.40
C GLY A 242 -31.43 24.28 -8.58
N ALA A 243 -30.69 23.65 -9.51
CA ALA A 243 -29.35 24.08 -9.91
C ALA A 243 -29.31 24.54 -11.38
N ILE A 244 -29.75 23.69 -12.31
CA ILE A 244 -29.58 23.92 -13.75
C ILE A 244 -30.92 23.84 -14.48
N VAL A 245 -31.14 24.79 -15.39
CA VAL A 245 -32.19 24.68 -16.42
C VAL A 245 -31.56 24.64 -17.81
N LEU A 246 -32.01 23.71 -18.64
CA LEU A 246 -31.62 23.58 -20.05
C LEU A 246 -32.83 23.79 -20.96
N LYS A 247 -32.72 24.73 -21.91
CA LYS A 247 -33.75 25.01 -22.93
C LYS A 247 -33.26 24.81 -24.37
N GLY A 248 -31.99 25.11 -24.67
CA GLY A 248 -31.44 24.89 -26.01
C GLY A 248 -30.99 23.43 -26.26
N LYS A 249 -30.79 23.07 -27.53
CA LYS A 249 -30.64 21.67 -27.99
C LYS A 249 -29.21 21.14 -27.83
N GLY A 250 -29.07 19.82 -27.66
CA GLY A 250 -27.77 19.15 -27.70
C GLY A 250 -26.85 19.45 -26.51
N ASN A 251 -27.41 19.88 -25.38
CA ASN A 251 -26.63 20.22 -24.19
C ASN A 251 -26.22 18.95 -23.42
N THR A 252 -24.95 18.89 -23.01
CA THR A 252 -24.36 17.75 -22.30
C THR A 252 -23.92 18.14 -20.89
N ILE A 253 -24.28 17.31 -19.92
CA ILE A 253 -23.79 17.36 -18.54
C ILE A 253 -23.09 16.04 -18.26
N SER A 254 -21.82 16.10 -17.83
CA SER A 254 -21.05 14.89 -17.55
C SER A 254 -20.17 15.00 -16.32
N ASN A 255 -19.81 13.87 -15.71
CA ASN A 255 -18.79 13.79 -14.64
C ASN A 255 -19.01 14.78 -13.49
N SER A 256 -20.26 15.14 -13.19
CA SER A 256 -20.60 16.25 -12.30
C SER A 256 -21.36 15.77 -11.06
N ASN A 257 -21.23 16.51 -9.96
CA ASN A 257 -21.86 16.21 -8.69
C ASN A 257 -22.93 17.24 -8.33
N PHE A 258 -24.10 16.77 -7.93
CA PHE A 258 -25.25 17.56 -7.50
C PHE A 258 -25.64 17.13 -6.09
N ASP A 259 -25.29 17.95 -5.08
CA ASP A 259 -25.59 17.68 -3.68
C ASP A 259 -26.55 18.73 -3.10
N GLN A 260 -27.68 18.26 -2.57
CA GLN A 260 -28.63 19.07 -1.82
C GLN A 260 -29.15 20.32 -2.57
N ASN A 261 -29.21 20.26 -3.90
CA ASN A 261 -29.88 21.31 -4.67
C ASN A 261 -31.39 21.15 -4.50
N TYR A 262 -32.10 22.26 -4.44
CA TYR A 262 -33.52 22.21 -4.14
C TYR A 262 -34.34 23.18 -4.96
N LEU A 263 -35.51 22.71 -5.34
CA LEU A 263 -36.56 23.46 -6.00
C LEU A 263 -37.73 23.58 -5.02
N ARG A 264 -38.12 24.82 -4.72
CA ARG A 264 -39.29 25.09 -3.88
C ARG A 264 -40.13 26.18 -4.50
N ASN A 265 -41.29 25.79 -4.99
CA ASN A 265 -42.25 26.74 -5.52
C ASN A 265 -42.91 27.55 -4.39
N TYR A 266 -42.95 28.87 -4.57
CA TYR A 266 -43.64 29.81 -3.69
C TYR A 266 -44.96 30.33 -4.29
N GLU A 267 -45.26 30.00 -5.55
CA GLU A 267 -46.44 30.46 -6.28
C GLU A 267 -47.45 29.31 -6.48
N ASN A 268 -48.72 29.51 -6.10
CA ASN A 268 -49.78 28.51 -6.22
C ASN A 268 -50.27 28.31 -7.67
N GLY A 269 -49.38 27.90 -8.58
CA GLY A 269 -49.67 27.57 -9.98
C GLY A 269 -49.59 26.07 -10.26
N SER A 270 -50.55 25.53 -11.03
CA SER A 270 -50.78 24.10 -11.24
C SER A 270 -49.88 23.39 -12.26
N ASP A 271 -49.08 24.13 -13.03
CA ASP A 271 -48.43 23.58 -14.25
C ASP A 271 -46.90 23.62 -14.19
N ILE A 272 -46.30 23.79 -13.01
CA ILE A 272 -44.85 23.95 -12.88
C ILE A 272 -44.18 22.58 -12.90
N THR A 273 -43.49 22.29 -13.99
CA THR A 273 -42.55 21.17 -14.08
C THR A 273 -41.16 21.65 -13.63
N GLY A 274 -40.46 20.83 -12.85
CA GLY A 274 -39.14 21.24 -12.40
C GLY A 274 -38.48 20.22 -11.50
N GLY A 275 -37.19 19.98 -11.72
CA GLY A 275 -36.38 18.99 -10.99
C GLY A 275 -35.51 19.61 -9.91
N GLY A 276 -35.29 18.88 -8.82
CA GLY A 276 -34.61 19.44 -7.65
C GLY A 276 -33.15 19.83 -7.90
N ALA A 277 -32.50 19.22 -8.88
CA ALA A 277 -31.21 19.68 -9.41
C ALA A 277 -31.32 20.20 -10.85
N ILE A 278 -31.80 19.37 -11.77
CA ILE A 278 -31.82 19.67 -13.20
C ILE A 278 -33.26 19.65 -13.71
N PHE A 279 -33.62 20.69 -14.43
CA PHE A 279 -34.79 20.66 -15.31
C PHE A 279 -34.32 20.86 -16.76
N SER A 280 -34.77 19.98 -17.65
CA SER A 280 -34.53 20.15 -19.08
C SER A 280 -35.81 19.99 -19.87
N SER A 281 -36.09 21.00 -20.69
CA SER A 281 -37.14 20.96 -21.71
C SER A 281 -36.54 20.82 -23.12
N CYS A 282 -35.25 20.50 -23.23
CA CYS A 282 -34.57 20.55 -24.51
C CYS A 282 -34.52 19.23 -25.26
N GLU A 283 -34.29 19.36 -26.57
CA GLU A 283 -34.03 18.25 -27.46
C GLU A 283 -32.57 17.78 -27.30
N ASN A 284 -32.36 16.48 -27.14
CA ASN A 284 -31.05 15.84 -27.02
C ASN A 284 -30.23 16.26 -25.79
N THR A 285 -30.85 16.29 -24.60
CA THR A 285 -30.06 16.42 -23.37
C THR A 285 -29.27 15.14 -23.15
N GLU A 286 -27.97 15.25 -22.87
CA GLU A 286 -27.18 14.12 -22.41
C GLU A 286 -26.71 14.33 -20.97
N ILE A 287 -27.00 13.38 -20.10
CA ILE A 287 -26.54 13.35 -18.71
C ILE A 287 -25.77 12.04 -18.48
N ASP A 288 -24.45 12.13 -18.30
CA ASP A 288 -23.56 10.97 -18.21
C ASP A 288 -22.65 11.01 -16.98
N ASN A 289 -22.46 9.87 -16.32
CA ASN A 289 -21.52 9.75 -15.21
C ASN A 289 -21.65 10.83 -14.12
N CYS A 290 -22.89 11.19 -13.76
CA CYS A 290 -23.17 12.21 -12.75
C CYS A 290 -23.66 11.59 -11.44
N ASN A 291 -23.41 12.27 -10.33
CA ASN A 291 -23.90 11.86 -9.01
C ASN A 291 -24.93 12.86 -8.47
N PHE A 292 -26.13 12.38 -8.15
CA PHE A 292 -27.21 13.17 -7.59
C PHE A 292 -27.53 12.68 -6.18
N LYS A 293 -27.23 13.51 -5.18
CA LYS A 293 -27.46 13.18 -3.78
C LYS A 293 -28.30 14.25 -3.08
N GLY A 294 -29.33 13.84 -2.34
CA GLY A 294 -30.03 14.76 -1.44
C GLY A 294 -30.82 15.86 -2.13
N ASN A 295 -31.02 15.81 -3.45
CA ASN A 295 -31.69 16.88 -4.19
C ASN A 295 -33.21 16.78 -4.00
N ASN A 296 -33.91 17.92 -3.90
CA ASN A 296 -35.32 17.93 -3.53
C ASN A 296 -36.16 18.84 -4.44
N ALA A 297 -37.26 18.33 -5.01
CA ALA A 297 -38.29 19.11 -5.69
C ALA A 297 -39.59 19.08 -4.86
N LEU A 298 -39.71 19.99 -3.89
CA LEU A 298 -40.79 19.98 -2.92
C LEU A 298 -42.14 20.16 -3.62
N ASN A 299 -43.00 19.13 -3.54
CA ASN A 299 -44.33 19.08 -4.16
C ASN A 299 -44.33 19.13 -5.71
N LEU A 300 -43.20 18.80 -6.36
CA LEU A 300 -43.04 18.87 -7.81
C LEU A 300 -42.50 17.53 -8.39
N ASN A 301 -41.80 17.59 -9.53
CA ASN A 301 -41.43 16.45 -10.36
C ASN A 301 -39.93 16.16 -10.33
N GLY A 302 -39.49 14.95 -10.00
CA GLY A 302 -38.09 14.54 -10.15
C GLY A 302 -37.13 15.26 -9.20
N GLY A 303 -36.92 14.70 -8.02
CA GLY A 303 -36.10 15.27 -6.95
C GLY A 303 -34.66 15.56 -7.36
N ALA A 304 -34.12 14.82 -8.32
CA ALA A 304 -32.89 15.18 -9.00
C ALA A 304 -33.17 15.81 -10.38
N ILE A 305 -33.83 15.08 -11.27
CA ILE A 305 -33.94 15.44 -12.69
C ILE A 305 -35.40 15.43 -13.12
N SER A 306 -35.82 16.49 -13.81
CA SER A 306 -37.06 16.53 -14.58
C SER A 306 -36.76 16.79 -16.05
N LEU A 307 -37.07 15.82 -16.90
CA LEU A 307 -36.82 15.83 -18.34
C LEU A 307 -38.15 15.83 -19.11
N VAL A 308 -38.51 16.99 -19.66
CA VAL A 308 -39.70 17.14 -20.49
C VAL A 308 -39.36 16.96 -21.98
N GLY A 309 -38.14 17.31 -22.39
CA GLY A 309 -37.63 17.02 -23.73
C GLY A 309 -37.13 15.58 -23.88
N TYR A 310 -36.53 15.26 -25.04
CA TYR A 310 -35.86 13.96 -25.25
C TYR A 310 -34.40 14.03 -24.81
N GLY A 311 -33.88 12.95 -24.26
CA GLY A 311 -32.50 12.90 -23.83
C GLY A 311 -32.04 11.51 -23.39
N PHE A 312 -30.77 11.44 -23.02
CA PHE A 312 -30.09 10.25 -22.54
C PHE A 312 -29.61 10.47 -21.12
N ILE A 313 -29.97 9.57 -20.21
CA ILE A 313 -29.36 9.52 -18.88
C ILE A 313 -28.63 8.18 -18.75
N ARG A 314 -27.32 8.23 -18.54
CA ARG A 314 -26.45 7.04 -18.48
C ARG A 314 -25.38 7.16 -17.40
N ASN A 315 -24.92 6.02 -16.92
CA ASN A 315 -23.86 5.85 -15.91
C ASN A 315 -23.97 6.74 -14.65
N SER A 316 -25.17 7.17 -14.27
CA SER A 316 -25.36 8.17 -13.21
C SER A 316 -25.97 7.56 -11.94
N SER A 317 -25.58 8.06 -10.77
CA SER A 317 -26.06 7.61 -9.45
C SER A 317 -27.08 8.57 -8.85
N PHE A 318 -28.12 8.03 -8.22
CA PHE A 318 -29.19 8.78 -7.56
C PHE A 318 -29.38 8.25 -6.15
N LYS A 319 -29.22 9.12 -5.15
CA LYS A 319 -29.33 8.75 -3.73
C LYS A 319 -30.04 9.85 -2.94
N ASP A 320 -30.99 9.47 -2.10
CA ASP A 320 -31.68 10.36 -1.16
C ASP A 320 -32.31 11.61 -1.83
N ASN A 321 -32.74 11.51 -3.09
CA ASN A 321 -33.44 12.59 -3.79
C ASN A 321 -34.96 12.48 -3.56
N ASP A 322 -35.67 13.60 -3.43
CA ASP A 322 -37.08 13.58 -3.04
C ASP A 322 -37.95 14.50 -3.90
N ALA A 323 -39.14 14.04 -4.26
CA ALA A 323 -40.14 14.81 -5.01
C ALA A 323 -41.53 14.19 -4.83
N LEU A 324 -42.58 14.92 -5.21
CA LEU A 324 -43.95 14.41 -5.21
C LEU A 324 -44.18 13.40 -6.33
N PHE A 325 -43.61 13.64 -7.51
CA PHE A 325 -43.73 12.75 -8.66
C PHE A 325 -42.35 12.29 -9.15
N GLY A 326 -42.17 10.98 -9.33
CA GLY A 326 -40.96 10.39 -9.92
C GLY A 326 -39.72 10.35 -9.01
N ASN A 327 -39.86 10.50 -7.69
CA ASN A 327 -38.77 10.54 -6.69
C ASN A 327 -37.46 11.18 -7.14
N ALA A 328 -36.55 10.44 -7.81
CA ALA A 328 -35.30 11.01 -8.35
C ALA A 328 -35.48 11.62 -9.74
N ILE A 329 -36.19 10.94 -10.64
CA ILE A 329 -36.27 11.28 -12.05
C ILE A 329 -37.73 11.33 -12.50
N TYR A 330 -38.11 12.43 -13.15
CA TYR A 330 -39.38 12.56 -13.85
C TYR A 330 -39.12 12.73 -15.35
N CYS A 331 -39.84 11.99 -16.18
CA CYS A 331 -39.73 12.09 -17.64
C CYS A 331 -41.11 12.19 -18.29
N ASN A 332 -41.30 13.15 -19.20
CA ASN A 332 -42.57 13.34 -19.94
C ASN A 332 -42.43 13.09 -21.46
N SER A 333 -41.25 12.70 -21.94
CA SER A 333 -41.02 12.38 -23.35
C SER A 333 -40.92 10.87 -23.56
N SER A 334 -41.63 10.36 -24.57
CA SER A 334 -41.54 8.97 -25.01
C SER A 334 -40.21 8.61 -25.69
N SER A 335 -39.39 9.61 -26.03
CA SER A 335 -38.09 9.44 -26.70
C SER A 335 -36.89 9.53 -25.74
N THR A 336 -37.11 9.56 -24.43
CA THR A 336 -36.04 9.58 -23.44
C THR A 336 -35.52 8.18 -23.17
N ILE A 337 -34.20 7.98 -23.27
CA ILE A 337 -33.54 6.72 -23.00
C ILE A 337 -32.82 6.79 -21.65
N ILE A 338 -33.17 5.89 -20.74
CA ILE A 338 -32.59 5.85 -19.39
C ILE A 338 -31.83 4.53 -19.24
N SER A 339 -30.51 4.60 -19.30
CA SER A 339 -29.60 3.47 -19.09
C SER A 339 -29.07 3.42 -17.65
N ASN A 340 -29.96 3.68 -16.66
CA ASN A 340 -29.64 3.88 -15.24
C ASN A 340 -30.57 3.13 -14.27
N TYR A 341 -31.19 2.04 -14.72
CA TYR A 341 -32.30 1.34 -14.04
C TYR A 341 -32.06 1.08 -12.53
N PHE A 342 -30.83 0.78 -12.10
CA PHE A 342 -30.54 0.42 -10.70
C PHE A 342 -30.25 1.60 -9.78
N ALA A 343 -29.61 2.66 -10.27
CA ALA A 343 -29.37 3.86 -9.46
C ALA A 343 -30.67 4.52 -9.01
N ILE A 344 -31.72 4.40 -9.83
CA ILE A 344 -33.06 4.89 -9.53
C ILE A 344 -33.68 4.12 -8.34
N LYS A 345 -33.43 2.80 -8.23
CA LYS A 345 -34.00 1.93 -7.18
C LYS A 345 -33.46 2.22 -5.77
N TYR A 346 -32.22 2.71 -5.64
CA TYR A 346 -31.61 3.07 -4.35
C TYR A 346 -32.13 4.38 -3.75
N ASN A 347 -33.02 5.09 -4.45
CA ASN A 347 -33.70 6.25 -3.93
C ASN A 347 -34.95 5.86 -3.11
N GLU A 348 -34.75 4.97 -2.13
CA GLU A 348 -35.80 4.33 -1.35
C GLU A 348 -36.51 5.32 -0.42
N SER A 349 -37.65 5.85 -0.85
CA SER A 349 -38.69 6.29 0.10
C SER A 349 -40.13 5.99 -0.32
N LYS A 350 -40.48 5.80 -1.61
CA LYS A 350 -41.84 5.40 -2.07
C LYS A 350 -41.78 4.62 -3.38
N GLU A 351 -42.70 3.68 -3.60
CA GLU A 351 -42.69 2.60 -4.63
C GLU A 351 -42.45 2.96 -6.12
N ASP A 352 -42.30 4.22 -6.54
CA ASP A 352 -42.09 4.58 -7.96
C ASP A 352 -40.97 5.62 -8.13
N ALA A 353 -39.71 5.17 -8.13
CA ALA A 353 -38.55 6.06 -8.22
C ALA A 353 -38.33 6.71 -9.60
N LEU A 354 -39.13 6.33 -10.59
CA LEU A 354 -39.25 6.98 -11.89
C LEU A 354 -40.73 7.05 -12.24
N ASN A 355 -41.21 8.24 -12.60
CA ASN A 355 -42.54 8.42 -13.18
C ASN A 355 -42.38 8.86 -14.64
N ILE A 356 -42.90 8.04 -15.56
CA ILE A 356 -43.01 8.35 -16.99
C ILE A 356 -44.49 8.57 -17.27
N SER A 357 -44.91 9.79 -17.63
CA SER A 357 -46.31 10.08 -17.95
C SER A 357 -46.75 9.33 -19.22
N GLU A 358 -47.80 8.52 -19.09
CA GLU A 358 -48.36 7.70 -20.16
C GLU A 358 -48.99 8.55 -21.28
N LYS A 359 -48.24 8.77 -22.36
CA LYS A 359 -48.82 8.91 -23.71
C LYS A 359 -48.29 7.78 -24.58
N THR A 360 -49.06 6.69 -24.58
CA THR A 360 -49.13 5.57 -25.53
C THR A 360 -47.96 5.49 -26.51
N TYR A 361 -46.95 4.64 -26.25
CA TYR A 361 -46.21 3.81 -27.22
C TYR A 361 -45.12 3.02 -26.45
N GLU A 362 -44.68 1.91 -27.05
CA GLU A 362 -44.14 0.69 -26.44
C GLU A 362 -43.07 0.84 -25.34
N ARG A 363 -43.27 0.12 -24.22
CA ARG A 363 -42.31 -0.02 -23.10
C ARG A 363 -40.93 -0.60 -23.50
N GLU A 364 -40.75 -1.10 -24.73
CA GLU A 364 -39.61 -1.96 -25.07
C GLU A 364 -38.27 -1.25 -25.29
N ASN A 365 -38.23 0.09 -25.48
CA ASN A 365 -36.98 0.80 -25.81
C ASN A 365 -36.46 1.79 -24.73
N ILE A 366 -37.13 1.95 -23.59
CA ILE A 366 -36.82 3.03 -22.62
C ILE A 366 -35.76 2.60 -21.57
N PHE A 367 -35.61 1.30 -21.33
CA PHE A 367 -34.71 0.75 -20.33
C PHE A 367 -33.79 -0.33 -20.91
N ASN A 368 -32.57 0.06 -21.27
CA ASN A 368 -31.49 -0.90 -21.26
C ASN A 368 -31.04 -1.08 -19.80
N LYS A 369 -31.32 -2.26 -19.24
CA LYS A 369 -30.89 -2.67 -17.90
C LYS A 369 -29.36 -2.89 -17.91
N THR A 370 -28.59 -1.81 -17.94
CA THR A 370 -27.14 -1.86 -17.79
C THR A 370 -26.81 -1.96 -16.30
N LYS A 371 -26.13 -3.04 -15.94
CA LYS A 371 -25.59 -3.23 -14.59
C LYS A 371 -24.46 -2.22 -14.34
N ILE A 372 -24.42 -1.62 -13.15
CA ILE A 372 -23.32 -0.73 -12.74
C ILE A 372 -22.16 -1.58 -12.20
N SER A 373 -20.92 -1.09 -12.20
CA SER A 373 -19.79 -1.89 -11.67
C SER A 373 -19.82 -2.00 -10.15
N SER A 374 -19.63 -3.19 -9.60
CA SER A 374 -19.34 -3.36 -8.16
C SER A 374 -18.09 -2.57 -7.75
N SER A 375 -17.95 -2.24 -6.47
CA SER A 375 -16.69 -1.76 -5.89
C SER A 375 -16.14 -2.72 -4.84
N VAL A 376 -14.80 -2.78 -4.73
CA VAL A 376 -14.09 -3.60 -3.75
C VAL A 376 -12.90 -2.80 -3.22
N ASP A 377 -12.79 -2.71 -1.90
CA ASP A 377 -11.68 -2.11 -1.18
C ASP A 377 -11.18 -3.00 -0.04
N PHE A 378 -9.96 -2.69 0.42
CA PHE A 378 -9.25 -3.41 1.47
C PHE A 378 -8.84 -2.45 2.58
N THR A 379 -9.02 -2.86 3.83
CA THR A 379 -8.69 -1.98 4.97
C THR A 379 -7.20 -1.76 5.19
N ALA A 380 -6.34 -2.61 4.62
CA ALA A 380 -4.88 -2.49 4.72
C ALA A 380 -4.14 -3.33 3.65
N SER A 381 -2.84 -3.09 3.51
CA SER A 381 -1.92 -3.98 2.80
C SER A 381 -1.71 -5.30 3.55
N MET A 382 -1.53 -6.42 2.83
CA MET A 382 -1.38 -7.75 3.45
C MET A 382 0.09 -8.16 3.60
N ILE A 383 0.64 -8.06 4.82
CA ILE A 383 2.04 -8.40 5.12
C ILE A 383 2.12 -9.38 6.30
N PHE A 384 2.78 -10.53 6.13
CA PHE A 384 2.96 -11.52 7.20
C PHE A 384 4.26 -12.34 7.07
N GLU A 385 4.58 -13.17 8.06
CA GLU A 385 5.82 -13.97 8.10
C GLU A 385 5.61 -15.41 7.59
N TYR A 386 6.68 -16.03 7.11
CA TYR A 386 6.68 -17.41 6.64
C TYR A 386 6.15 -18.41 7.69
N GLY A 387 5.15 -19.20 7.28
CA GLY A 387 4.46 -20.16 8.16
C GLY A 387 3.37 -19.56 9.05
N ALA A 388 3.10 -18.25 8.96
CA ALA A 388 1.94 -17.60 9.54
C ALA A 388 0.82 -17.40 8.50
N SER A 389 -0.24 -16.68 8.89
CA SER A 389 -1.33 -16.23 8.02
C SER A 389 -1.41 -14.70 8.04
N GLY A 390 -1.85 -14.10 6.93
CA GLY A 390 -2.24 -12.69 6.85
C GLY A 390 -3.74 -12.57 6.66
N SER A 391 -4.34 -11.53 7.26
CA SER A 391 -5.78 -11.28 7.19
C SER A 391 -6.05 -9.83 6.82
N VAL A 392 -7.10 -9.59 6.03
CA VAL A 392 -7.58 -8.25 5.65
C VAL A 392 -9.11 -8.26 5.61
N GLN A 393 -9.74 -7.12 5.91
CA GLN A 393 -11.17 -6.96 5.70
C GLN A 393 -11.43 -6.46 4.28
N VAL A 394 -12.37 -7.11 3.59
CA VAL A 394 -12.84 -6.74 2.26
C VAL A 394 -14.13 -5.96 2.42
N ILE A 395 -14.16 -4.74 1.88
CA ILE A 395 -15.34 -3.88 1.82
C ILE A 395 -15.87 -3.95 0.39
N VAL A 396 -17.15 -4.23 0.24
CA VAL A 396 -17.79 -4.42 -1.07
C VAL A 396 -19.04 -3.55 -1.13
N ASP A 397 -19.20 -2.81 -2.22
CA ASP A 397 -20.44 -2.12 -2.57
C ASP A 397 -20.97 -2.69 -3.88
N GLY A 398 -22.14 -3.32 -3.84
CA GLY A 398 -22.72 -4.04 -4.98
C GLY A 398 -22.07 -5.39 -5.31
N GLY A 399 -22.85 -6.36 -5.78
CA GLY A 399 -22.37 -7.73 -6.05
C GLY A 399 -22.04 -8.51 -4.76
N THR A 400 -21.50 -9.72 -4.90
CA THR A 400 -21.04 -10.51 -3.74
C THR A 400 -19.66 -11.09 -3.98
N VAL A 401 -18.87 -11.24 -2.92
CA VAL A 401 -17.58 -11.97 -3.01
C VAL A 401 -17.80 -13.36 -2.45
N GLN A 402 -17.53 -14.37 -3.29
CA GLN A 402 -17.55 -15.77 -2.90
C GLN A 402 -16.11 -16.30 -2.90
N LYS A 403 -15.84 -17.32 -2.09
CA LYS A 403 -14.47 -17.83 -1.86
C LYS A 403 -13.81 -18.32 -3.16
N GLU A 404 -14.59 -18.91 -4.05
CA GLU A 404 -14.25 -19.40 -5.38
C GLU A 404 -13.72 -18.31 -6.32
N ASN A 405 -14.11 -17.06 -6.09
CA ASN A 405 -13.69 -15.90 -6.88
C ASN A 405 -12.45 -15.20 -6.31
N ILE A 406 -11.80 -15.81 -5.31
CA ILE A 406 -10.60 -15.29 -4.68
C ILE A 406 -9.42 -16.20 -5.03
N ARG A 407 -8.37 -15.61 -5.59
CA ARG A 407 -7.18 -16.37 -6.00
C ARG A 407 -5.90 -15.58 -5.79
N VAL A 408 -4.85 -16.28 -5.39
CA VAL A 408 -3.49 -15.76 -5.50
C VAL A 408 -2.98 -16.11 -6.90
N LEU A 409 -2.72 -15.09 -7.71
CA LEU A 409 -2.32 -15.28 -9.11
C LEU A 409 -1.04 -16.13 -9.18
N ASN A 410 -1.03 -17.08 -10.12
CA ASN A 410 0.07 -18.02 -10.35
C ASN A 410 0.49 -18.85 -9.12
N HIS A 411 -0.38 -18.99 -8.09
CA HIS A 411 -0.04 -19.74 -6.88
C HIS A 411 -1.24 -20.55 -6.32
N LYS A 412 -1.63 -21.62 -7.03
CA LYS A 412 -2.80 -22.47 -6.72
C LYS A 412 -2.76 -23.16 -5.34
N GLU A 413 -1.60 -23.29 -4.72
CA GLU A 413 -1.43 -23.94 -3.41
C GLU A 413 -1.73 -23.02 -2.20
N ALA A 414 -2.06 -21.75 -2.44
CA ALA A 414 -2.38 -20.82 -1.37
C ALA A 414 -3.64 -21.29 -0.61
N LYS A 415 -3.57 -21.33 0.73
CA LYS A 415 -4.72 -21.66 1.57
C LYS A 415 -5.51 -20.38 1.82
N ILE A 416 -6.70 -20.32 1.25
CA ILE A 416 -7.60 -19.16 1.30
C ILE A 416 -8.82 -19.51 2.17
N THR A 417 -9.12 -18.64 3.12
CA THR A 417 -10.37 -18.68 3.91
C THR A 417 -11.03 -17.32 3.90
N PHE A 418 -12.34 -17.27 3.65
CA PHE A 418 -13.12 -16.04 3.62
C PHE A 418 -14.38 -16.24 4.46
N SER A 419 -14.57 -15.41 5.49
CA SER A 419 -15.71 -15.49 6.40
C SER A 419 -16.02 -14.13 6.99
N LYS A 420 -17.30 -13.73 7.02
CA LYS A 420 -17.78 -12.44 7.56
C LYS A 420 -16.93 -11.25 7.09
N SER A 421 -16.65 -11.19 5.78
CA SER A 421 -15.83 -10.17 5.11
C SER A 421 -14.34 -10.16 5.47
N ILE A 422 -13.85 -11.10 6.27
CA ILE A 422 -12.43 -11.26 6.57
C ILE A 422 -11.82 -12.30 5.65
N LEU A 423 -10.84 -11.88 4.87
CA LEU A 423 -10.05 -12.72 3.98
C LEU A 423 -8.71 -13.06 4.65
N THR A 424 -8.42 -14.35 4.79
CA THR A 424 -7.18 -14.85 5.37
C THR A 424 -6.44 -15.77 4.40
N ILE A 425 -5.13 -15.52 4.23
CA ILE A 425 -4.23 -16.25 3.34
C ILE A 425 -3.11 -16.90 4.15
N SER A 426 -2.77 -18.14 3.84
CA SER A 426 -1.63 -18.86 4.43
C SER A 426 -1.01 -19.87 3.45
N GLY A 427 0.11 -20.47 3.84
CA GLY A 427 0.78 -21.51 3.04
C GLY A 427 1.66 -20.98 1.91
N LEU A 428 1.89 -19.67 1.84
CA LEU A 428 2.77 -19.05 0.85
C LEU A 428 4.25 -19.13 1.26
N GLY A 429 5.12 -19.22 0.26
CA GLY A 429 6.57 -19.04 0.41
C GLY A 429 6.94 -17.58 0.72
N VAL A 430 8.21 -17.30 0.99
CA VAL A 430 8.72 -15.93 1.12
C VAL A 430 8.76 -15.28 -0.25
N GLY A 431 8.15 -14.11 -0.40
CA GLY A 431 8.04 -13.42 -1.68
C GLY A 431 6.91 -12.39 -1.70
N ASN A 432 6.64 -11.85 -2.89
CA ASN A 432 5.52 -10.96 -3.17
C ASN A 432 4.53 -11.68 -4.09
N TYR A 433 3.24 -11.49 -3.84
CA TYR A 433 2.17 -12.15 -4.58
C TYR A 433 1.03 -11.16 -4.83
N ILE A 434 0.23 -11.42 -5.87
CA ILE A 434 -0.98 -10.66 -6.15
C ILE A 434 -2.17 -11.53 -5.77
N LEU A 435 -2.99 -11.01 -4.87
CA LEU A 435 -4.30 -11.53 -4.56
C LEU A 435 -5.33 -10.81 -5.42
N ARG A 436 -6.12 -11.56 -6.15
CA ARG A 436 -7.25 -11.03 -6.90
C ARG A 436 -8.55 -11.45 -6.23
N VAL A 437 -9.41 -10.47 -5.99
CA VAL A 437 -10.79 -10.66 -5.55
C VAL A 437 -11.70 -10.24 -6.70
N THR A 438 -12.52 -11.17 -7.17
CA THR A 438 -13.53 -10.90 -8.20
C THR A 438 -14.91 -10.88 -7.56
N THR A 439 -15.73 -9.88 -7.86
CA THR A 439 -17.15 -9.90 -7.45
C THR A 439 -17.95 -10.81 -8.37
N THR A 440 -18.84 -11.61 -7.79
CA THR A 440 -19.92 -12.24 -8.53
C THR A 440 -20.90 -11.13 -8.93
N PRO A 441 -21.20 -10.99 -10.23
CA PRO A 441 -22.20 -10.03 -10.67
C PRO A 441 -23.55 -10.46 -10.12
N ASP A 442 -24.33 -9.52 -9.60
CA ASP A 442 -25.71 -9.77 -9.18
C ASP A 442 -26.69 -9.26 -10.25
N GLU A 443 -27.97 -9.20 -9.92
CA GLU A 443 -28.99 -8.65 -10.83
C GLU A 443 -28.74 -7.19 -11.23
N ASN A 444 -28.00 -6.43 -10.41
CA ASN A 444 -27.83 -4.97 -10.48
C ASN A 444 -26.38 -4.53 -10.80
N HIS A 445 -25.38 -5.39 -10.58
CA HIS A 445 -23.96 -5.06 -10.65
C HIS A 445 -23.16 -5.98 -11.60
N THR A 446 -22.23 -5.41 -12.37
CA THR A 446 -21.21 -6.17 -13.13
C THR A 446 -20.06 -6.59 -12.23
N ALA A 447 -19.39 -7.67 -12.65
CA ALA A 447 -18.22 -8.19 -11.96
C ALA A 447 -17.04 -7.23 -12.10
N ILE A 448 -16.27 -7.05 -11.03
CA ILE A 448 -14.98 -6.37 -11.08
C ILE A 448 -13.87 -7.25 -10.52
N ASP A 449 -12.65 -7.03 -11.01
CA ASP A 449 -11.42 -7.59 -10.44
C ASP A 449 -10.71 -6.49 -9.62
N LYS A 450 -10.42 -6.77 -8.35
CA LYS A 450 -9.57 -5.92 -7.52
C LYS A 450 -8.36 -6.68 -7.02
N ASP A 451 -7.19 -6.09 -7.21
CA ASP A 451 -5.90 -6.67 -6.83
C ASP A 451 -5.37 -6.08 -5.52
N LEU A 452 -4.78 -6.94 -4.68
CA LEU A 452 -4.07 -6.58 -3.46
C LEU A 452 -2.68 -7.23 -3.46
N ASN A 453 -1.66 -6.44 -3.12
CA ASN A 453 -0.31 -6.95 -2.93
C ASN A 453 -0.18 -7.70 -1.59
N ILE A 454 0.36 -8.91 -1.65
CA ILE A 454 0.75 -9.71 -0.48
C ILE A 454 2.28 -9.74 -0.40
N THR A 455 2.84 -9.46 0.78
CA THR A 455 4.26 -9.67 1.06
C THR A 455 4.47 -10.67 2.19
N VAL A 456 5.19 -11.76 1.92
CA VAL A 456 5.57 -12.76 2.91
C VAL A 456 7.05 -12.61 3.26
N LYS A 457 7.34 -12.25 4.51
CA LYS A 457 8.69 -12.03 5.03
C LYS A 457 9.28 -13.32 5.64
N LYS A 458 10.61 -13.45 5.66
CA LYS A 458 11.28 -14.56 6.37
C LYS A 458 10.96 -14.49 7.87
N ALA A 459 10.55 -15.62 8.44
CA ALA A 459 10.36 -15.77 9.89
C ALA A 459 11.70 -16.02 10.60
N VAL A 460 11.77 -15.84 11.92
CA VAL A 460 12.98 -16.12 12.70
C VAL A 460 12.90 -17.51 13.34
N ALA A 461 13.94 -18.31 13.15
CA ALA A 461 14.11 -19.62 13.77
C ALA A 461 15.07 -19.53 14.97
N VAL A 462 14.61 -20.01 16.13
CA VAL A 462 15.37 -20.04 17.38
C VAL A 462 15.95 -21.43 17.60
N ILE A 463 17.27 -21.52 17.76
CA ILE A 463 18.00 -22.76 18.01
C ILE A 463 18.37 -22.85 19.50
N SER A 464 18.07 -23.96 20.15
CA SER A 464 18.46 -24.23 21.55
C SER A 464 19.03 -25.63 21.74
N ALA A 465 20.11 -25.75 22.51
CA ALA A 465 20.71 -27.02 22.88
C ALA A 465 21.59 -26.90 24.13
N SER A 466 21.28 -27.67 25.17
CA SER A 466 22.01 -27.67 26.44
C SER A 466 23.38 -28.34 26.31
N LYS A 467 24.35 -27.95 27.15
CA LYS A 467 25.62 -28.69 27.27
C LYS A 467 25.37 -30.12 27.75
N LEU A 468 26.17 -31.08 27.28
CA LEU A 468 26.01 -32.51 27.62
C LEU A 468 27.31 -33.13 28.10
N THR A 469 27.28 -33.95 29.17
CA THR A 469 28.41 -34.76 29.62
C THR A 469 28.11 -36.25 29.45
N VAL A 470 29.00 -37.00 28.81
CA VAL A 470 28.81 -38.42 28.49
C VAL A 470 30.06 -39.24 28.76
N ALA A 471 29.90 -40.55 28.97
CA ALA A 471 31.01 -41.47 29.09
C ALA A 471 31.58 -41.88 27.71
N LEU A 472 32.88 -42.15 27.66
CA LEU A 472 33.56 -42.60 26.43
C LEU A 472 32.89 -43.86 25.87
N LYS A 473 32.65 -43.87 24.55
CA LYS A 473 31.94 -44.92 23.81
C LYS A 473 30.47 -45.14 24.23
N SER A 474 29.86 -44.26 25.02
CA SER A 474 28.41 -44.33 25.28
C SER A 474 27.60 -44.09 23.99
N SER A 475 26.40 -44.66 23.93
CA SER A 475 25.43 -44.44 22.84
C SER A 475 24.51 -43.25 23.10
N SER A 476 24.94 -42.29 23.92
CA SER A 476 24.14 -41.11 24.28
C SER A 476 23.89 -40.22 23.06
N ILE A 477 22.78 -39.47 23.11
CA ILE A 477 22.36 -38.57 22.04
C ILE A 477 22.37 -37.15 22.59
N TRP A 478 22.92 -36.22 21.80
CA TRP A 478 22.79 -34.80 22.03
C TRP A 478 21.65 -34.23 21.19
N SER A 479 20.73 -33.49 21.81
CA SER A 479 19.50 -33.01 21.17
C SER A 479 19.54 -31.49 20.97
N ILE A 480 19.10 -31.05 19.78
CA ILE A 480 19.03 -29.64 19.37
C ILE A 480 17.57 -29.35 19.00
N LYS A 481 16.93 -28.38 19.65
CA LYS A 481 15.55 -27.99 19.39
C LYS A 481 15.50 -26.71 18.56
N ILE A 482 14.64 -26.67 17.55
CA ILE A 482 14.37 -25.50 16.72
C ILE A 482 12.88 -25.17 16.76
N ILE A 483 12.56 -23.90 17.03
CA ILE A 483 11.20 -23.38 17.00
C ILE A 483 11.13 -22.09 16.18
N ASN A 484 9.94 -21.77 15.67
CA ASN A 484 9.63 -20.45 15.14
C ASN A 484 9.48 -19.48 16.33
N SER A 485 10.15 -18.31 16.27
CA SER A 485 10.19 -17.35 17.39
C SER A 485 8.83 -16.77 17.76
N LYS A 486 7.94 -16.58 16.78
CA LYS A 486 6.65 -15.90 16.97
C LYS A 486 5.55 -16.88 17.36
N THR A 487 5.53 -18.06 16.74
CA THR A 487 4.47 -19.06 16.98
C THR A 487 4.84 -20.10 18.04
N ASN A 488 6.10 -20.17 18.46
CA ASN A 488 6.65 -21.22 19.33
C ASN A 488 6.48 -22.65 18.81
N LYS A 489 6.06 -22.82 17.55
CA LYS A 489 5.87 -24.14 16.94
C LYS A 489 7.22 -24.76 16.54
N PRO A 490 7.38 -26.08 16.69
CA PRO A 490 8.58 -26.79 16.25
C PRO A 490 8.75 -26.71 14.74
N ILE A 491 10.00 -26.60 14.27
CA ILE A 491 10.31 -26.56 12.83
C ILE A 491 10.88 -27.92 12.38
N PRO A 492 10.07 -28.77 11.72
CA PRO A 492 10.50 -30.11 11.28
C PRO A 492 11.30 -30.07 9.96
N LYS A 493 11.99 -31.18 9.66
CA LYS A 493 12.75 -31.39 8.41
C LYS A 493 13.82 -30.33 8.12
N MET A 494 14.22 -29.56 9.12
CA MET A 494 15.21 -28.50 8.99
C MET A 494 16.61 -29.10 8.99
N LYS A 495 17.39 -28.83 7.94
CA LYS A 495 18.79 -29.22 7.85
C LYS A 495 19.66 -28.24 8.63
N LEU A 496 20.38 -28.77 9.61
CA LEU A 496 21.35 -28.04 10.42
C LEU A 496 22.77 -28.52 10.11
N THR A 497 23.70 -27.57 10.07
CA THR A 497 25.12 -27.84 9.95
C THR A 497 25.78 -27.75 11.33
N LEU A 498 26.46 -28.81 11.74
CA LEU A 498 27.21 -28.88 12.99
C LEU A 498 28.70 -28.87 12.70
N LYS A 499 29.42 -27.84 13.16
CA LYS A 499 30.89 -27.86 13.22
C LYS A 499 31.31 -28.38 14.58
N VAL A 500 31.78 -29.62 14.63
CA VAL A 500 32.22 -30.30 15.86
C VAL A 500 33.73 -30.21 15.99
N TYR A 501 34.19 -29.43 16.96
CA TYR A 501 35.60 -29.15 17.19
C TYR A 501 36.29 -30.23 18.03
N THR A 502 37.52 -30.56 17.67
CA THR A 502 38.47 -31.36 18.45
C THR A 502 39.79 -30.59 18.50
N GLY A 503 40.02 -29.88 19.60
CA GLY A 503 41.07 -28.85 19.66
C GLY A 503 40.76 -27.69 18.70
N LYS A 504 41.75 -27.29 17.87
CA LYS A 504 41.61 -26.22 16.87
C LYS A 504 40.94 -26.66 15.55
N LYS A 505 40.89 -27.96 15.26
CA LYS A 505 40.29 -28.52 14.03
C LYS A 505 38.81 -28.87 14.26
N TYR A 506 38.00 -28.85 13.21
CA TYR A 506 36.60 -29.30 13.27
C TYR A 506 36.25 -30.25 12.14
N LYS A 507 35.20 -31.05 12.36
CA LYS A 507 34.50 -31.78 11.30
C LYS A 507 33.08 -31.24 11.18
N THR A 508 32.62 -31.14 9.94
CA THR A 508 31.25 -30.73 9.65
C THR A 508 30.38 -31.98 9.50
N THR A 509 29.19 -31.95 10.09
CA THR A 509 28.15 -32.95 9.81
C THR A 509 26.80 -32.26 9.70
N THR A 510 25.86 -32.89 9.01
CA THR A 510 24.50 -32.38 8.87
C THR A 510 23.55 -33.24 9.68
N VAL A 511 22.64 -32.60 10.40
CA VAL A 511 21.53 -33.25 11.10
C VAL A 511 20.22 -32.62 10.68
N THR A 512 19.13 -33.39 10.70
CA THR A 512 17.81 -32.91 10.30
C THR A 512 16.86 -33.00 11.48
N THR A 513 16.02 -32.00 11.69
CA THR A 513 14.99 -32.04 12.74
C THR A 513 13.86 -33.02 12.41
N ASN A 514 13.37 -33.72 13.43
CA ASN A 514 12.18 -34.56 13.36
C ASN A 514 10.89 -33.73 13.43
N SER A 515 9.72 -34.39 13.48
CA SER A 515 8.40 -33.75 13.59
C SER A 515 8.24 -32.85 14.82
N LYS A 516 9.01 -33.09 15.88
CA LYS A 516 9.03 -32.27 17.11
C LYS A 516 10.05 -31.13 17.06
N GLY A 517 10.65 -30.87 15.88
CA GLY A 517 11.66 -29.83 15.71
C GLY A 517 12.98 -30.15 16.40
N VAL A 518 13.26 -31.44 16.66
CA VAL A 518 14.46 -31.88 17.37
C VAL A 518 15.40 -32.62 16.42
N ALA A 519 16.64 -32.17 16.33
CA ALA A 519 17.72 -32.87 15.65
C ALA A 519 18.62 -33.57 16.68
N SER A 520 19.20 -34.70 16.28
CA SER A 520 19.96 -35.58 17.19
C SER A 520 21.37 -35.85 16.66
N TYR A 521 22.37 -35.75 17.54
CA TYR A 521 23.77 -36.06 17.24
C TYR A 521 24.28 -37.18 18.16
N LYS A 522 24.78 -38.28 17.56
CA LYS A 522 25.29 -39.45 18.29
C LYS A 522 26.71 -39.18 18.81
N THR A 523 26.95 -39.40 20.11
CA THR A 523 28.24 -39.06 20.74
C THR A 523 29.30 -40.17 20.68
N LYS A 524 28.93 -41.39 20.27
CA LYS A 524 29.80 -42.60 20.32
C LYS A 524 31.13 -42.46 19.58
N SER A 525 31.17 -41.63 18.54
CA SER A 525 32.35 -41.39 17.70
C SER A 525 33.34 -40.39 18.31
N LEU A 526 32.95 -39.65 19.35
CA LEU A 526 33.80 -38.65 19.98
C LEU A 526 34.87 -39.29 20.88
N GLY A 527 36.07 -38.70 20.84
CA GLY A 527 37.17 -39.02 21.75
C GLY A 527 36.94 -38.44 23.14
N ALA A 528 37.83 -38.73 24.09
CA ALA A 528 37.75 -38.12 25.42
C ALA A 528 38.19 -36.64 25.35
N GLY A 529 37.46 -35.75 26.02
CA GLY A 529 37.70 -34.30 26.01
C GLY A 529 36.42 -33.48 25.92
N THR A 530 36.56 -32.14 25.85
CA THR A 530 35.44 -31.22 25.63
C THR A 530 35.41 -30.81 24.16
N HIS A 531 34.27 -31.05 23.49
CA HIS A 531 34.05 -30.73 22.10
C HIS A 531 33.11 -29.52 22.00
N LYS A 532 33.60 -28.39 21.48
CA LYS A 532 32.75 -27.25 21.11
C LYS A 532 31.97 -27.60 19.85
N ILE A 533 30.69 -27.25 19.81
CA ILE A 533 29.83 -27.47 18.65
C ILE A 533 29.17 -26.16 18.28
N VAL A 534 29.40 -25.72 17.04
CA VAL A 534 28.72 -24.56 16.46
C VAL A 534 27.62 -25.08 15.53
N VAL A 535 26.39 -24.61 15.76
CA VAL A 535 25.18 -25.00 15.04
C VAL A 535 24.71 -23.83 14.20
N SER A 536 24.59 -24.05 12.90
CA SER A 536 24.03 -23.09 11.95
C SER A 536 23.02 -23.76 11.02
N GLY A 537 22.15 -22.97 10.40
CA GLY A 537 21.14 -23.44 9.45
C GLY A 537 20.90 -22.42 8.34
N THR A 538 20.40 -22.91 7.21
CA THR A 538 19.97 -22.08 6.06
C THR A 538 18.64 -22.60 5.53
N HIS A 539 17.69 -21.72 5.28
CA HIS A 539 16.37 -22.07 4.74
C HIS A 539 15.81 -20.88 3.95
N SER A 540 15.04 -21.16 2.91
CA SER A 540 14.39 -20.13 2.09
C SER A 540 13.42 -19.27 2.92
N GLY A 541 12.66 -19.91 3.80
CA GLY A 541 11.65 -19.28 4.66
C GLY A 541 12.11 -18.71 6.01
N TYR A 542 13.30 -19.05 6.51
CA TYR A 542 13.72 -18.68 7.88
C TYR A 542 15.07 -17.97 7.92
N LYS A 543 15.19 -17.01 8.86
CA LYS A 543 16.45 -16.44 9.34
C LYS A 543 16.92 -17.20 10.59
N PHE A 544 18.23 -17.38 10.74
CA PHE A 544 18.81 -18.16 11.84
C PHE A 544 19.82 -17.36 12.63
N ASN A 545 19.85 -17.63 13.94
CA ASN A 545 20.98 -17.25 14.79
C ASN A 545 21.92 -18.46 14.92
N THR A 546 23.22 -18.21 14.96
CA THR A 546 24.22 -19.26 15.21
C THR A 546 24.23 -19.59 16.70
N LEU A 547 24.16 -20.88 17.05
CA LEU A 547 24.27 -21.36 18.43
C LEU A 547 25.64 -22.02 18.66
N THR A 548 26.28 -21.73 19.79
CA THR A 548 27.47 -22.46 20.24
C THR A 548 27.18 -23.21 21.55
N SER A 549 27.50 -24.50 21.59
CA SER A 549 27.34 -25.36 22.78
C SER A 549 28.51 -26.36 22.88
N SER A 550 28.45 -27.31 23.82
CA SER A 550 29.56 -28.26 24.04
C SER A 550 29.13 -29.63 24.56
N ILE A 551 29.84 -30.67 24.12
CA ILE A 551 29.75 -32.04 24.64
C ILE A 551 31.06 -32.43 25.33
N LYS A 552 31.01 -32.83 26.60
CA LYS A 552 32.17 -33.31 27.37
C LYS A 552 32.15 -34.84 27.46
N VAL A 553 33.21 -35.49 27.00
CA VAL A 553 33.35 -36.95 27.01
C VAL A 553 34.40 -37.38 28.03
N ILE A 554 34.00 -38.15 29.04
CA ILE A 554 34.87 -38.60 30.13
C ILE A 554 35.27 -40.09 29.97
N LYS A 555 36.54 -40.44 30.22
CA LYS A 555 37.02 -41.85 30.19
C LYS A 555 36.40 -42.64 31.37
N GLN A 556 36.01 -43.90 31.14
CA GLN A 556 35.40 -44.78 32.16
C GLN A 556 36.43 -45.40 33.14
N THR A 557 35.90 -45.91 34.26
CA THR A 557 36.49 -46.31 35.56
C THR A 557 37.90 -46.94 35.56
N ALA A 558 38.76 -46.49 36.49
CA ALA A 558 40.08 -47.08 36.75
C ALA A 558 39.98 -48.41 37.52
N LEU A 559 40.68 -49.45 37.05
CA LEU A 559 40.73 -50.77 37.69
C LEU A 559 42.01 -50.96 38.49
N LYS A 560 41.90 -51.70 39.59
CA LYS A 560 42.99 -52.23 40.39
C LYS A 560 43.08 -53.73 40.14
N PHE A 561 44.29 -54.21 39.90
CA PHE A 561 44.59 -55.61 39.59
C PHE A 561 45.47 -56.19 40.68
N LYS A 562 45.13 -57.38 41.19
CA LYS A 562 46.00 -58.16 42.08
C LYS A 562 46.24 -59.54 41.46
N LEU A 563 47.50 -59.96 41.37
CA LEU A 563 47.94 -61.21 40.76
C LEU A 563 48.62 -62.09 41.81
N GLN A 564 48.33 -63.40 41.80
CA GLN A 564 49.01 -64.37 42.63
C GLN A 564 49.25 -65.66 41.82
N ALA A 565 50.52 -66.03 41.64
CA ALA A 565 50.92 -67.27 41.00
C ALA A 565 51.08 -68.39 42.03
N ARG A 566 50.68 -69.62 41.67
CA ARG A 566 50.96 -70.84 42.45
C ARG A 566 51.45 -71.95 41.52
N THR A 567 52.53 -72.63 41.91
CA THR A 567 53.05 -73.84 41.24
C THR A 567 52.42 -75.08 41.86
N SER A 568 51.89 -76.01 41.05
CA SER A 568 51.46 -77.34 41.52
C SER A 568 52.53 -78.37 41.17
N ASP A 569 52.92 -79.18 42.15
CA ASP A 569 54.07 -80.09 42.05
C ASP A 569 53.82 -81.33 41.20
N LYS A 570 52.58 -81.56 40.74
CA LYS A 570 52.25 -82.77 39.99
C LYS A 570 51.55 -82.59 38.65
N ASN A 571 51.06 -81.41 38.22
CA ASN A 571 50.37 -81.29 36.92
C ASN A 571 50.24 -79.85 36.30
N GLY A 572 51.07 -78.86 36.63
CA GLY A 572 51.11 -77.55 35.94
C GLY A 572 51.15 -76.31 36.84
N ALA A 573 51.22 -75.11 36.24
CA ALA A 573 51.18 -73.83 36.99
C ALA A 573 49.79 -73.20 36.95
N ILE A 574 49.34 -72.56 38.04
CA ILE A 574 48.06 -71.84 38.10
C ILE A 574 48.31 -70.38 38.45
N LEU A 575 47.76 -69.46 37.65
CA LEU A 575 47.76 -68.03 37.96
C LEU A 575 46.36 -67.58 38.36
N SER A 576 46.21 -67.13 39.61
CA SER A 576 45.00 -66.51 40.12
C SER A 576 45.08 -64.98 40.01
N TYR A 577 43.96 -64.34 39.68
CA TYR A 577 43.88 -62.88 39.55
C TYR A 577 42.59 -62.33 40.16
N ILE A 578 42.64 -61.10 40.69
CA ILE A 578 41.50 -60.34 41.20
C ILE A 578 41.42 -58.99 40.47
N VAL A 579 40.21 -58.60 40.09
CA VAL A 579 39.95 -57.30 39.43
C VAL A 579 38.92 -56.51 40.23
N SER A 580 39.29 -55.31 40.64
CA SER A 580 38.39 -54.40 41.37
C SER A 580 38.42 -52.96 40.86
N ASN A 581 37.41 -52.19 41.24
CA ASN A 581 37.40 -50.75 41.02
C ASN A 581 38.47 -50.10 41.90
N LYS A 582 39.33 -49.26 41.31
CA LYS A 582 40.46 -48.63 42.03
C LYS A 582 40.01 -47.70 43.17
N LYS A 583 38.84 -47.05 43.04
CA LYS A 583 38.33 -46.14 44.09
C LYS A 583 37.60 -46.88 45.20
N THR A 584 36.71 -47.81 44.85
CA THR A 584 35.83 -48.46 45.84
C THR A 584 36.37 -49.80 46.34
N ASN A 585 37.44 -50.33 45.74
CA ASN A 585 37.96 -51.69 45.96
C ASN A 585 36.97 -52.84 45.73
N ASN A 586 35.72 -52.57 45.35
CA ASN A 586 34.74 -53.60 45.01
C ASN A 586 35.13 -54.30 43.71
N GLY A 587 35.10 -55.64 43.72
CA GLY A 587 35.38 -56.42 42.53
C GLY A 587 34.32 -56.22 41.43
N ILE A 588 34.70 -56.44 40.16
CA ILE A 588 33.82 -56.18 39.02
C ILE A 588 33.57 -57.46 38.23
N ASN A 589 32.29 -57.86 38.14
CA ASN A 589 31.87 -59.03 37.38
C ASN A 589 31.93 -58.80 35.88
N GLY A 590 32.25 -59.84 35.11
CA GLY A 590 32.06 -59.85 33.67
C GLY A 590 33.05 -59.01 32.86
N VAL A 591 34.13 -58.51 33.46
CA VAL A 591 35.17 -57.73 32.76
C VAL A 591 36.08 -58.67 32.00
N LYS A 592 36.29 -58.42 30.69
CA LYS A 592 37.27 -59.14 29.89
C LYS A 592 38.68 -58.60 30.17
N ILE A 593 39.57 -59.48 30.57
CA ILE A 593 40.97 -59.20 30.91
C ILE A 593 41.86 -59.91 29.91
N LYS A 594 42.79 -59.15 29.33
CA LYS A 594 43.82 -59.65 28.43
C LYS A 594 45.05 -60.02 29.25
N PHE A 595 45.50 -61.27 29.11
CA PHE A 595 46.73 -61.81 29.66
C PHE A 595 47.74 -61.91 28.53
N LEU A 596 48.94 -61.39 28.76
CA LEU A 596 50.08 -61.45 27.85
C LEU A 596 51.19 -62.23 28.56
N ILE A 597 51.53 -63.41 28.04
CA ILE A 597 52.50 -64.32 28.65
C ILE A 597 53.68 -64.50 27.72
N TYR A 598 54.87 -64.15 28.20
CA TYR A 598 56.08 -64.21 27.41
C TYR A 598 56.67 -65.63 27.40
N THR A 599 56.80 -66.23 26.22
CA THR A 599 57.30 -67.61 26.06
C THR A 599 58.82 -67.70 25.87
N GLY A 600 59.55 -66.59 25.99
CA GLY A 600 60.97 -66.50 25.64
C GLY A 600 61.25 -66.04 24.20
N LYS A 601 60.27 -66.10 23.29
CA LYS A 601 60.36 -65.57 21.91
C LYS A 601 59.23 -64.60 21.55
N LYS A 602 57.99 -64.88 21.98
CA LYS A 602 56.80 -64.05 21.70
C LYS A 602 55.82 -64.05 22.86
N TYR A 603 54.86 -63.12 22.85
CA TYR A 603 53.76 -63.13 23.80
C TYR A 603 52.60 -64.00 23.28
N LYS A 604 52.21 -65.01 24.06
CA LYS A 604 50.90 -65.64 23.92
C LYS A 604 49.85 -64.79 24.63
N THR A 605 48.71 -64.58 23.96
CA THR A 605 47.63 -63.74 24.47
C THR A 605 46.41 -64.59 24.83
N PHE A 606 45.84 -64.37 26.02
CA PHE A 606 44.59 -64.99 26.43
C PHE A 606 43.61 -63.91 26.89
N VAL A 607 42.32 -64.12 26.66
CA VAL A 607 41.27 -63.21 27.14
C VAL A 607 40.29 -63.98 27.98
N LEU A 608 40.23 -63.65 29.28
CA LEU A 608 39.27 -64.25 30.21
C LEU A 608 38.29 -63.21 30.71
N LYS A 609 37.09 -63.66 31.08
CA LYS A 609 36.05 -62.83 31.68
C LYS A 609 36.00 -63.10 33.19
N THR A 610 36.01 -62.06 34.03
CA THR A 610 35.85 -62.22 35.48
C THR A 610 34.48 -62.81 35.80
N LYS A 611 34.41 -63.71 36.80
CA LYS A 611 33.17 -64.29 37.32
C LYS A 611 33.07 -64.09 38.83
N LYS A 612 31.84 -64.10 39.35
CA LYS A 612 31.58 -64.06 40.80
C LYS A 612 31.80 -65.45 41.37
N ILE A 613 32.53 -65.56 42.48
CA ILE A 613 32.62 -66.81 43.23
C ILE A 613 31.31 -67.04 43.97
N LYS A 614 30.74 -68.24 43.87
CA LYS A 614 29.54 -68.64 44.61
C LYS A 614 29.88 -68.61 46.12
N GLY A 615 29.15 -67.81 46.91
CA GLY A 615 29.36 -67.65 48.35
C GLY A 615 30.28 -66.50 48.82
N SER A 616 30.90 -65.72 47.91
CA SER A 616 31.69 -64.53 48.27
C SER A 616 30.97 -63.23 47.94
N THR A 617 31.00 -62.24 48.85
CA THR A 617 30.30 -60.97 48.68
C THR A 617 31.09 -59.89 47.92
N LYS A 618 32.43 -59.98 47.78
CA LYS A 618 33.22 -58.84 47.24
C LYS A 618 34.41 -59.17 46.31
N ILE A 619 34.76 -60.44 46.09
CA ILE A 619 35.97 -60.81 45.33
C ILE A 619 35.60 -61.54 44.04
N TYR A 620 36.02 -60.99 42.91
CA TYR A 620 35.87 -61.59 41.58
C TYR A 620 37.24 -62.03 41.12
N ASN A 621 37.42 -63.34 40.97
CA ASN A 621 38.68 -63.93 40.57
C ASN A 621 38.52 -64.79 39.32
N GLY A 622 39.65 -65.17 38.75
CA GLY A 622 39.75 -66.29 37.83
C GLY A 622 41.09 -66.96 38.02
N ALA A 623 41.19 -68.20 37.54
CA ALA A 623 42.43 -68.96 37.52
C ALA A 623 42.71 -69.43 36.09
N ILE A 624 43.95 -69.31 35.65
CA ILE A 624 44.44 -69.92 34.40
C ILE A 624 45.42 -71.02 34.78
N GLY A 625 45.12 -72.25 34.35
CA GLY A 625 46.07 -73.36 34.38
C GLY A 625 46.94 -73.36 33.13
N PHE A 626 48.22 -73.68 33.28
CA PHE A 626 49.19 -73.81 32.19
C PHE A 626 49.59 -75.26 32.01
N ALA A 627 49.27 -75.83 30.85
CA ALA A 627 49.70 -77.17 30.48
C ALA A 627 51.18 -77.17 30.01
N THR A 628 51.93 -78.20 30.41
CA THR A 628 53.39 -78.32 30.21
C THR A 628 53.79 -78.58 28.75
N ASN A 629 52.84 -78.86 27.86
CA ASN A 629 53.07 -79.04 26.43
C ASN A 629 53.08 -77.73 25.63
N GLU A 630 52.59 -76.62 26.20
CA GLU A 630 52.43 -75.34 25.49
C GLU A 630 53.47 -74.27 25.84
N PHE A 631 54.23 -74.50 26.91
CA PHE A 631 55.25 -73.60 27.43
C PHE A 631 56.44 -74.45 27.90
N SER A 632 57.66 -74.01 27.59
CA SER A 632 58.88 -74.66 28.06
C SER A 632 58.97 -74.61 29.59
N ALA A 633 59.69 -75.56 30.20
CA ALA A 633 60.06 -75.43 31.60
C ALA A 633 60.88 -74.14 31.81
N GLY A 634 60.60 -73.40 32.89
CA GLY A 634 61.24 -72.11 33.20
C GLY A 634 60.26 -71.04 33.69
N THR A 635 60.79 -69.84 33.88
CA THR A 635 60.03 -68.68 34.38
C THR A 635 59.49 -67.83 33.24
N HIS A 636 58.19 -67.58 33.23
CA HIS A 636 57.49 -66.78 32.22
C HIS A 636 56.87 -65.53 32.84
N LYS A 637 57.14 -64.35 32.25
CA LYS A 637 56.53 -63.08 32.65
C LYS A 637 55.09 -63.01 32.14
N VAL A 638 54.17 -62.58 33.01
CA VAL A 638 52.75 -62.41 32.72
C VAL A 638 52.35 -60.96 32.98
N LYS A 639 51.72 -60.31 31.99
CA LYS A 639 51.08 -59.00 32.13
C LYS A 639 49.57 -59.12 31.95
N ILE A 640 48.80 -58.51 32.83
CA ILE A 640 47.34 -58.41 32.70
C ILE A 640 46.90 -56.97 32.56
N LEU A 641 45.91 -56.75 31.71
CA LEU A 641 45.31 -55.45 31.45
C LEU A 641 43.85 -55.65 30.99
N PRO A 642 42.97 -54.65 31.13
CA PRO A 642 41.63 -54.74 30.58
C PRO A 642 41.68 -54.95 29.08
N TYR A 643 40.86 -55.85 28.57
CA TYR A 643 40.66 -56.02 27.13
C TYR A 643 39.81 -54.89 26.53
N ASP A 644 38.85 -54.38 27.31
CA ASP A 644 37.93 -53.31 26.89
C ASP A 644 38.50 -51.92 27.21
N LEU A 645 38.56 -51.05 26.21
CA LEU A 645 39.08 -49.67 26.28
C LEU A 645 38.26 -48.75 27.19
N LYS A 646 37.09 -49.20 27.66
CA LYS A 646 36.31 -48.49 28.69
C LYS A 646 36.93 -48.59 30.09
N TYR A 647 37.93 -49.43 30.31
CA TYR A 647 38.64 -49.55 31.58
C TYR A 647 40.13 -49.19 31.42
N LYS A 648 40.79 -48.78 32.51
CA LYS A 648 42.24 -48.53 32.52
C LYS A 648 42.95 -49.15 33.72
N GLY A 649 44.19 -49.61 33.55
CA GLY A 649 45.05 -50.21 34.57
C GLY A 649 45.82 -51.44 34.04
N SER A 650 46.86 -51.89 34.73
CA SER A 650 47.54 -53.17 34.42
C SER A 650 48.30 -53.69 35.64
N ALA A 651 48.61 -54.98 35.67
CA ALA A 651 49.54 -55.58 36.62
C ALA A 651 50.44 -56.61 35.94
N THR A 652 51.59 -56.91 36.52
CA THR A 652 52.56 -57.90 36.02
C THR A 652 52.93 -58.88 37.13
N SER A 653 53.24 -60.11 36.77
CA SER A 653 53.75 -61.16 37.65
C SER A 653 54.59 -62.16 36.83
N SER A 654 55.08 -63.23 37.45
CA SER A 654 55.80 -64.31 36.77
C SER A 654 55.28 -65.67 37.26
N ILE A 655 55.30 -66.66 36.38
CA ILE A 655 54.96 -68.06 36.69
C ILE A 655 56.15 -68.95 36.39
N VAL A 656 56.34 -70.03 37.14
CA VAL A 656 57.41 -71.01 36.93
C VAL A 656 56.80 -72.36 36.55
N ILE A 657 57.32 -73.00 35.49
CA ILE A 657 56.84 -74.31 35.01
C ILE A 657 57.96 -75.34 35.18
N LYS A 658 57.70 -76.44 35.92
CA LYS A 658 58.66 -77.54 36.19
C LYS A 658 58.52 -78.70 35.19
N LYS A 659 59.57 -79.52 35.04
CA LYS A 659 59.74 -80.53 33.96
C LYS A 659 59.50 -81.98 34.47
N SER A 660 58.26 -82.40 34.78
CA SER A 660 57.88 -83.85 34.83
C SER A 660 56.35 -84.10 34.88
N ALA A 661 55.92 -85.12 34.09
CA ALA A 661 54.65 -85.87 34.02
C ALA A 661 53.31 -85.09 33.83
N ALA A 662 52.33 -85.48 32.99
CA ALA A 662 52.15 -86.57 32.03
C ALA A 662 51.41 -86.04 30.76
N LYS A 663 51.59 -86.70 29.61
CA LYS A 663 50.79 -86.44 28.39
C LYS A 663 49.31 -86.73 28.69
N GLY A 664 48.43 -85.74 28.56
CA GLY A 664 46.98 -86.00 28.48
C GLY A 664 46.04 -85.02 29.19
N VAL A 665 46.50 -84.08 30.02
CA VAL A 665 45.57 -83.21 30.77
C VAL A 665 45.34 -81.88 30.05
N LYS A 666 44.19 -81.74 29.37
CA LYS A 666 43.68 -80.45 28.90
C LYS A 666 43.12 -79.64 30.07
N PHE A 667 43.96 -78.82 30.73
CA PHE A 667 43.46 -77.78 31.63
C PHE A 667 43.09 -76.52 30.85
N PHE A 668 41.88 -76.50 30.29
CA PHE A 668 41.23 -75.25 29.90
C PHE A 668 39.81 -75.24 30.41
N ARG A 669 39.64 -75.03 31.72
CA ARG A 669 38.38 -74.54 32.29
C ARG A 669 38.68 -73.41 33.25
N SER A 670 37.98 -72.29 33.06
CA SER A 670 37.77 -71.33 34.14
C SER A 670 37.13 -72.10 35.29
N ILE A 671 37.70 -72.07 36.48
CA ILE A 671 36.88 -72.31 37.68
C ILE A 671 35.93 -71.12 37.82
#